data_AF-A0A940WHQ0-F1
#
_entry.id   AF-A0A940WHQ0-F1
#
_cell.length_a   1.000
_cell.length_b   1.000
_cell.length_c   1.000
_cell.angle_alpha   90.00
_cell.angle_beta   90.00
_cell.angle_gamma   90.00
#
_symmetry.space_group_name_H-M   'P 1'
#
loop_
_entity.id
_entity.type
_entity.pdbx_description
1 polymer ?
#
loop_
_entity_poly.entity_id
_entity_poly.type
_entity_poly.pdbx_seq_one_letter_code
_entity_poly.pdbx_strand_id
1 'polypeptide(L)'
;MRTRALRTGALPRPRKRLAFLAAATVASGLLAGLAQTPASAAVACDVAYTTNDWGSGSGGFTASIIIKNLGDALSNWTLKFRFPSNQQVTQGWSANWSQSGADVTATSMSWNGSIPTGGTTNIGFNGSWNGSNPKPTSFSINGVTCGGGPTTSPSSSPSASPSTSPSTSPSASPSASPSTSPSASPSPSTSPSGGPDNAYVQNFLKMYNKIHDPANGYFSPQGVPYHSVETLMVEAPDQGHETTSEAFSYYLWLEAMYGKVTGDWSKFNTAWTTMEKYIIPSHADQPTNDKYDASKPATYAGEWNNINQYPSQLDNSVSVGSDPIAGELKSAYGTSDIYGMHWLLDVDNTYGFGRCGDGTTKPAYINTYQRGPEESVFETIPQPSCDTFKFGGPNGFLDLFTGDQSYAKQWKYTNAPDADARAVQAAYWALTWATEQGKQSQVSTAVANAAKMGDYLRYSMYDKYFKQPGCTSTSCPAGTGKNASNYLLSWYYAWGGAYDTSAGWAWRIGSSHNHSGYQNPLAAWALSNVNALKPKGSTAVSDWTTSLTRQVQFYRWLQSAEGAIAGGATNSWEGHYAAPPSTLPKFFGMAYDWEPVYHDPPSNQWFGFQAWSMERVAEYYYATGNANAKTILDKWVSWALANTTVNSDGSYQFPSTLKWTGQPDSSFSGTGMPAANTGLHVSIVDYTDDIGVAGSYAKLLMFYAAKANNTQAKTTAKALLDGIWQYHQDSKGVSVPETKTDYQRLDDPIYVPSGWTGKMPNGDTINSNSTFISIRSWYKNDPDWPKVQAYLDGTASAPVFHYHRFWAQVDVATALGQYGVLFPNG
;
A
#
# COMPACT_ATOMS: atom_id res chain seq x y z
N MET A 1 55.71 -49.21 35.41
CA MET A 1 55.70 -50.69 35.61
C MET A 1 54.87 -51.34 34.48
N ARG A 2 54.86 -52.69 34.43
CA ARG A 2 53.85 -53.61 33.84
C ARG A 2 52.52 -52.98 33.34
N THR A 3 51.87 -53.38 32.23
CA THR A 3 52.03 -54.50 31.24
C THR A 3 51.20 -54.15 29.97
N ARG A 4 51.49 -54.62 28.74
CA ARG A 4 50.97 -55.85 28.05
C ARG A 4 49.46 -56.14 28.27
N ALA A 5 48.67 -56.64 27.30
CA ALA A 5 48.96 -57.05 25.91
C ALA A 5 47.70 -57.48 25.08
N LEU A 6 47.77 -57.32 23.74
CA LEU A 6 47.38 -58.27 22.64
C LEU A 6 45.93 -58.82 22.53
N ARG A 7 45.23 -58.62 21.38
CA ARG A 7 45.03 -59.56 20.21
C ARG A 7 43.55 -60.02 20.11
N THR A 8 42.97 -60.55 19.02
CA THR A 8 43.37 -60.94 17.63
C THR A 8 42.14 -60.72 16.70
N GLY A 9 42.24 -60.51 15.37
CA GLY A 9 42.41 -61.54 14.32
C GLY A 9 41.06 -62.16 13.85
N ALA A 10 40.76 -62.46 12.57
CA ALA A 10 41.55 -62.31 11.34
C ALA A 10 40.69 -62.37 10.04
N LEU A 11 41.25 -61.89 8.92
CA LEU A 11 40.90 -62.19 7.51
C LEU A 11 41.52 -63.57 7.10
N PRO A 12 41.48 -64.12 5.84
CA PRO A 12 41.12 -63.54 4.52
C PRO A 12 40.44 -64.52 3.50
N ARG A 13 40.42 -64.19 2.19
CA ARG A 13 41.13 -64.98 1.13
C ARG A 13 41.23 -64.24 -0.24
N PRO A 14 42.15 -64.62 -1.18
CA PRO A 14 42.64 -63.72 -2.25
C PRO A 14 42.84 -64.33 -3.67
N ARG A 15 43.31 -63.52 -4.66
CA ARG A 15 44.52 -63.80 -5.50
C ARG A 15 44.94 -62.61 -6.40
N LYS A 16 46.12 -62.70 -7.05
CA LYS A 16 46.86 -61.62 -7.76
C LYS A 16 47.44 -62.08 -9.13
N ARG A 17 47.67 -61.13 -10.06
CA ARG A 17 48.80 -60.98 -11.05
C ARG A 17 48.52 -59.67 -11.87
N LEU A 18 49.39 -58.66 -11.99
CA LEU A 18 50.72 -58.51 -12.67
C LEU A 18 50.65 -58.56 -14.22
N ALA A 19 51.29 -57.67 -15.02
CA ALA A 19 51.99 -56.39 -14.74
C ALA A 19 52.38 -55.61 -16.04
N PHE A 20 52.75 -54.31 -15.91
CA PHE A 20 53.55 -53.46 -16.85
C PHE A 20 52.90 -53.11 -18.23
N LEU A 21 53.16 -51.98 -18.95
CA LEU A 21 53.97 -50.73 -18.86
C LEU A 21 53.33 -49.71 -19.88
N ALA A 22 53.58 -48.39 -20.03
CA ALA A 22 54.46 -47.35 -19.44
C ALA A 22 53.92 -45.92 -19.76
N ALA A 23 54.51 -44.87 -19.13
CA ALA A 23 54.49 -43.43 -19.51
C ALA A 23 53.13 -42.65 -19.51
N ALA A 24 53.02 -41.38 -19.08
CA ALA A 24 54.00 -40.43 -18.55
C ALA A 24 53.42 -39.46 -17.47
N THR A 25 54.27 -39.09 -16.49
CA THR A 25 54.46 -37.78 -15.77
C THR A 25 53.39 -36.66 -15.85
N VAL A 26 53.13 -35.78 -14.86
CA VAL A 26 53.70 -35.41 -13.52
C VAL A 26 52.78 -34.31 -12.94
N ALA A 27 52.73 -33.92 -11.65
CA ALA A 27 52.85 -34.57 -10.34
C ALA A 27 52.37 -33.56 -9.26
N SER A 28 51.98 -34.00 -8.06
CA SER A 28 51.57 -33.11 -6.95
C SER A 28 52.57 -33.18 -5.79
N GLY A 29 52.95 -32.02 -5.22
CA GLY A 29 54.05 -31.91 -4.24
C GLY A 29 53.66 -31.27 -2.91
N LEU A 30 53.80 -32.06 -1.84
CA LEU A 30 54.01 -31.75 -0.41
C LEU A 30 53.17 -30.67 0.31
N LEU A 31 52.66 -31.07 1.48
CA LEU A 31 52.24 -30.19 2.58
C LEU A 31 53.45 -29.78 3.44
N ALA A 32 53.43 -28.58 4.03
CA ALA A 32 53.90 -28.33 5.41
C ALA A 32 53.45 -26.96 5.97
N GLY A 33 52.62 -26.98 7.02
CA GLY A 33 52.68 -26.03 8.14
C GLY A 33 52.24 -24.56 7.96
N LEU A 34 50.98 -24.26 8.30
CA LEU A 34 50.58 -23.02 8.96
C LEU A 34 49.60 -23.33 10.12
N ALA A 35 49.52 -22.44 11.10
CA ALA A 35 48.73 -22.64 12.31
C ALA A 35 47.22 -22.53 12.06
N GLN A 36 46.43 -23.36 12.76
CA GLN A 36 44.97 -23.25 12.77
C GLN A 36 44.53 -22.05 13.62
N THR A 37 44.16 -20.95 12.98
CA THR A 37 43.26 -19.96 13.58
C THR A 37 41.87 -20.57 13.76
N PRO A 38 41.13 -20.27 14.85
CA PRO A 38 39.76 -20.74 14.98
C PRO A 38 38.89 -20.19 13.84
N ALA A 39 37.97 -21.02 13.33
CA ALA A 39 37.01 -20.59 12.33
C ALA A 39 36.08 -19.52 12.92
N SER A 40 35.85 -18.44 12.19
CA SER A 40 34.89 -17.41 12.60
C SER A 40 33.47 -17.98 12.53
N ALA A 41 32.69 -17.80 13.60
CA ALA A 41 31.39 -18.44 13.76
C ALA A 41 30.31 -17.86 12.83
N ALA A 42 29.29 -18.67 12.53
CA ALA A 42 28.06 -18.23 11.88
C ALA A 42 27.21 -17.34 12.83
N VAL A 43 26.24 -16.62 12.26
CA VAL A 43 25.37 -15.69 13.00
C VAL A 43 24.45 -16.47 13.96
N ALA A 44 24.81 -16.51 15.24
CA ALA A 44 24.15 -17.40 16.20
C ALA A 44 22.84 -16.86 16.78
N CYS A 45 22.61 -15.54 16.75
CA CYS A 45 21.50 -14.92 17.46
C CYS A 45 21.07 -13.57 16.88
N ASP A 46 19.85 -13.20 17.27
CA ASP A 46 19.27 -11.86 17.20
C ASP A 46 18.65 -11.52 18.59
N VAL A 47 18.62 -10.24 18.96
CA VAL A 47 18.20 -9.78 20.29
C VAL A 47 17.45 -8.45 20.19
N ALA A 48 16.13 -8.49 20.41
CA ALA A 48 15.30 -7.29 20.51
C ALA A 48 15.30 -6.75 21.95
N TYR A 49 15.58 -5.46 22.11
CA TYR A 49 15.67 -4.78 23.42
C TYR A 49 14.69 -3.59 23.47
N THR A 50 13.59 -3.74 24.19
CA THR A 50 12.60 -2.68 24.43
C THR A 50 12.64 -2.19 25.87
N THR A 51 12.23 -0.95 26.09
CA THR A 51 12.16 -0.35 27.43
C THR A 51 10.92 0.52 27.57
N ASN A 52 10.36 0.56 28.78
CA ASN A 52 9.40 1.55 29.23
C ASN A 52 10.10 2.39 30.32
N ASP A 53 10.26 3.68 30.09
CA ASP A 53 11.15 4.57 30.85
C ASP A 53 10.34 5.58 31.69
N TRP A 54 10.80 5.90 32.89
CA TRP A 54 10.18 6.93 33.74
C TRP A 54 11.21 7.79 34.48
N GLY A 55 10.85 9.05 34.73
CA GLY A 55 11.70 10.05 35.38
C GLY A 55 12.19 11.14 34.42
N SER A 56 12.85 12.16 34.96
CA SER A 56 13.41 13.28 34.20
C SER A 56 14.69 13.75 34.87
N GLY A 57 15.78 13.88 34.11
CA GLY A 57 17.14 14.08 34.63
C GLY A 57 17.73 12.84 35.33
N SER A 58 16.94 12.09 36.07
CA SER A 58 17.25 10.74 36.59
C SER A 58 15.97 9.93 36.73
N GLY A 59 16.07 8.60 36.67
CA GLY A 59 14.87 7.77 36.59
C GLY A 59 15.10 6.27 36.65
N GLY A 60 14.04 5.54 36.30
CA GLY A 60 14.02 4.10 36.16
C GLY A 60 13.53 3.66 34.78
N PHE A 61 13.59 2.36 34.52
CA PHE A 61 13.05 1.75 33.32
C PHE A 61 12.74 0.27 33.54
N THR A 62 11.77 -0.26 32.81
CA THR A 62 11.46 -1.68 32.68
C THR A 62 11.93 -2.13 31.30
N ALA A 63 12.93 -3.00 31.24
CA ALA A 63 13.46 -3.58 30.01
C ALA A 63 12.87 -4.97 29.75
N SER A 64 12.53 -5.22 28.49
CA SER A 64 12.16 -6.53 27.96
C SER A 64 13.16 -6.91 26.86
N ILE A 65 13.70 -8.12 26.94
CA ILE A 65 14.68 -8.66 25.98
C ILE A 65 14.14 -9.95 25.42
N ILE A 66 13.90 -9.98 24.11
CA ILE A 66 13.62 -11.21 23.37
C ILE A 66 14.92 -11.67 22.74
N ILE A 67 15.41 -12.84 23.16
CA ILE A 67 16.53 -13.54 22.54
C ILE A 67 15.96 -14.48 21.48
N LYS A 68 16.40 -14.38 20.23
CA LYS A 68 16.11 -15.33 19.15
C LYS A 68 17.38 -16.11 18.81
N ASN A 69 17.30 -17.44 18.83
CA ASN A 69 18.39 -18.30 18.38
C ASN A 69 18.34 -18.43 16.85
N LEU A 70 19.44 -18.13 16.18
CA LEU A 70 19.59 -18.27 14.72
C LEU A 70 20.61 -19.37 14.34
N GLY A 71 21.37 -19.88 15.31
CA GLY A 71 22.31 -20.99 15.14
C GLY A 71 21.75 -22.33 15.62
N ASP A 72 22.66 -23.26 15.93
CA ASP A 72 22.32 -24.58 16.49
C ASP A 72 21.47 -24.48 17.76
N ALA A 73 20.63 -25.49 18.01
CA ALA A 73 19.76 -25.55 19.18
C ALA A 73 20.55 -25.44 20.50
N LEU A 74 20.25 -24.40 21.29
CA LEU A 74 20.88 -24.13 22.57
C LEU A 74 20.21 -24.98 23.67
N SER A 75 21.01 -25.55 24.56
CA SER A 75 20.55 -26.23 25.79
C SER A 75 20.72 -25.37 27.05
N ASN A 76 21.58 -24.36 26.98
CA ASN A 76 21.68 -23.23 27.90
C ASN A 76 22.14 -21.98 27.13
N TRP A 77 21.93 -20.81 27.71
CA TRP A 77 22.38 -19.55 27.13
C TRP A 77 22.87 -18.55 28.18
N THR A 78 23.84 -17.75 27.76
CA THR A 78 24.41 -16.62 28.51
C THR A 78 24.37 -15.40 27.60
N LEU A 79 23.44 -14.49 27.87
CA LEU A 79 23.37 -13.18 27.23
C LEU A 79 24.39 -12.24 27.90
N LYS A 80 25.16 -11.52 27.08
CA LYS A 80 25.98 -10.38 27.53
C LYS A 80 25.75 -9.15 26.66
N PHE A 81 25.66 -8.01 27.31
CA PHE A 81 25.63 -6.68 26.69
C PHE A 81 26.27 -5.65 27.63
N ARG A 82 26.47 -4.43 27.12
CA ARG A 82 27.03 -3.31 27.90
C ARG A 82 26.09 -2.11 27.85
N PHE A 83 25.82 -1.49 28.99
CA PHE A 83 25.14 -0.20 29.04
C PHE A 83 26.02 0.92 28.46
N PRO A 84 25.51 1.80 27.58
CA PRO A 84 26.30 2.92 27.04
C PRO A 84 26.49 4.08 28.01
N SER A 85 25.71 4.15 29.10
CA SER A 85 25.77 5.17 30.15
C SER A 85 25.86 4.51 31.54
N ASN A 86 25.54 5.25 32.60
CA ASN A 86 25.66 4.83 34.01
C ASN A 86 24.56 3.88 34.51
N GLN A 87 23.78 3.26 33.62
CA GLN A 87 22.59 2.51 33.99
C GLN A 87 22.90 1.28 34.85
N GLN A 88 22.02 0.94 35.79
CA GLN A 88 22.17 -0.20 36.70
C GLN A 88 20.90 -1.07 36.70
N VAL A 89 21.07 -2.39 36.56
CA VAL A 89 20.01 -3.39 36.82
C VAL A 89 19.68 -3.38 38.31
N THR A 90 18.39 -3.27 38.67
CA THR A 90 17.93 -3.27 40.07
C THR A 90 17.18 -4.54 40.45
N GLN A 91 16.36 -5.09 39.55
CA GLN A 91 15.62 -6.34 39.77
C GLN A 91 15.31 -7.03 38.44
N GLY A 92 15.81 -8.25 38.23
CA GLY A 92 15.56 -9.04 37.02
C GLY A 92 14.69 -10.29 37.23
N TRP A 93 14.10 -10.79 36.15
CA TRP A 93 13.33 -12.04 36.08
C TRP A 93 13.68 -12.87 34.84
N SER A 94 13.21 -14.11 34.79
CA SER A 94 13.44 -15.12 33.74
C SER A 94 14.90 -15.45 33.39
N ALA A 95 15.87 -14.92 34.15
CA ALA A 95 17.28 -15.23 34.07
C ALA A 95 17.93 -15.00 35.45
N ASN A 96 19.13 -15.53 35.65
CA ASN A 96 20.01 -15.09 36.73
C ASN A 96 20.82 -13.88 36.22
N TRP A 97 20.61 -12.71 36.83
CA TRP A 97 21.18 -11.45 36.39
C TRP A 97 22.40 -11.04 37.23
N SER A 98 23.39 -10.44 36.59
CA SER A 98 24.58 -9.86 37.23
C SER A 98 25.11 -8.67 36.42
N GLN A 99 25.72 -7.70 37.11
CA GLN A 99 26.33 -6.52 36.48
C GLN A 99 27.67 -6.20 37.15
N SER A 100 28.65 -5.78 36.35
CA SER A 100 29.95 -5.28 36.79
C SER A 100 30.29 -4.00 36.04
N GLY A 101 30.22 -2.86 36.72
CA GLY A 101 30.36 -1.55 36.09
C GLY A 101 29.20 -1.29 35.12
N ALA A 102 29.48 -1.35 33.81
CA ALA A 102 28.47 -1.24 32.74
C ALA A 102 28.18 -2.56 32.02
N ASP A 103 28.95 -3.63 32.31
CA ASP A 103 28.80 -4.92 31.64
C ASP A 103 27.74 -5.77 32.37
N VAL A 104 26.71 -6.19 31.64
CA VAL A 104 25.59 -6.99 32.16
C VAL A 104 25.69 -8.41 31.62
N THR A 105 25.47 -9.40 32.48
CA THR A 105 25.40 -10.82 32.11
C THR A 105 24.11 -11.43 32.68
N ALA A 106 23.32 -12.06 31.81
CA ALA A 106 22.13 -12.81 32.17
C ALA A 106 22.29 -14.27 31.70
N THR A 107 22.13 -15.24 32.61
CA THR A 107 22.21 -16.68 32.28
C THR A 107 20.85 -17.35 32.45
N SER A 108 20.53 -18.29 31.55
CA SER A 108 19.29 -19.06 31.55
C SER A 108 18.90 -19.66 32.90
N MET A 109 17.60 -19.70 33.18
CA MET A 109 17.02 -20.54 34.23
C MET A 109 16.95 -22.00 33.76
N SER A 110 16.77 -22.92 34.71
CA SER A 110 16.63 -24.37 34.42
C SER A 110 15.45 -24.73 33.51
N TRP A 111 14.47 -23.84 33.37
CA TRP A 111 13.25 -24.04 32.57
C TRP A 111 13.23 -23.31 31.22
N ASN A 112 14.19 -22.41 30.94
CA ASN A 112 14.30 -21.70 29.65
C ASN A 112 15.70 -21.75 29.02
N GLY A 113 16.61 -22.59 29.49
CA GLY A 113 17.91 -22.81 28.84
C GLY A 113 17.82 -23.40 27.44
N SER A 114 16.78 -24.21 27.18
CA SER A 114 16.54 -24.81 25.87
C SER A 114 15.91 -23.80 24.90
N ILE A 115 16.63 -23.39 23.86
CA ILE A 115 16.09 -22.60 22.74
C ILE A 115 16.45 -23.30 21.42
N PRO A 116 15.48 -23.90 20.70
CA PRO A 116 15.74 -24.52 19.40
C PRO A 116 16.17 -23.48 18.36
N THR A 117 16.76 -23.91 17.26
CA THR A 117 17.03 -23.04 16.09
C THR A 117 15.74 -22.35 15.64
N GLY A 118 15.79 -21.03 15.41
CA GLY A 118 14.62 -20.18 15.12
C GLY A 118 13.79 -19.78 16.34
N GLY A 119 13.89 -20.51 17.45
CA GLY A 119 13.12 -20.29 18.67
C GLY A 119 13.54 -19.06 19.47
N THR A 120 12.68 -18.65 20.41
CA THR A 120 12.87 -17.45 21.24
C THR A 120 12.75 -17.73 22.73
N THR A 121 13.28 -16.82 23.55
CA THR A 121 12.89 -16.67 24.96
C THR A 121 12.81 -15.19 25.33
N ASN A 122 11.92 -14.82 26.25
CA ASN A 122 11.77 -13.45 26.73
C ASN A 122 12.19 -13.35 28.21
N ILE A 123 13.06 -12.38 28.50
CA ILE A 123 13.59 -12.08 29.83
C ILE A 123 13.53 -10.57 30.07
N GLY A 124 13.50 -10.14 31.32
CA GLY A 124 13.41 -8.70 31.60
C GLY A 124 13.97 -8.31 32.95
N PHE A 125 14.12 -7.00 33.13
CA PHE A 125 14.56 -6.40 34.38
C PHE A 125 14.07 -4.96 34.52
N ASN A 126 13.91 -4.53 35.77
CA ASN A 126 13.85 -3.12 36.14
C ASN A 126 15.28 -2.62 36.36
N GLY A 127 15.55 -1.40 35.89
CA GLY A 127 16.83 -0.71 36.04
C GLY A 127 16.66 0.75 36.43
N SER A 128 17.79 1.43 36.63
CA SER A 128 17.89 2.86 36.97
C SER A 128 18.93 3.57 36.12
N TRP A 129 18.75 4.88 35.91
CA TRP A 129 19.62 5.73 35.09
C TRP A 129 19.73 7.16 35.65
N ASN A 130 20.82 7.86 35.33
CA ASN A 130 21.02 9.26 35.70
C ASN A 130 21.66 10.02 34.52
N GLY A 131 21.08 11.17 34.14
CA GLY A 131 21.41 11.90 32.92
C GLY A 131 20.67 11.36 31.68
N SER A 132 20.94 10.11 31.28
CA SER A 132 20.37 9.52 30.06
C SER A 132 20.26 7.99 30.10
N ASN A 133 19.30 7.43 29.33
CA ASN A 133 19.07 5.98 29.19
C ASN A 133 19.27 5.47 27.73
N PRO A 134 20.48 5.59 27.13
CA PRO A 134 20.73 5.05 25.80
C PRO A 134 20.66 3.51 25.81
N LYS A 135 19.96 2.91 24.84
CA LYS A 135 19.81 1.45 24.75
C LYS A 135 21.13 0.78 24.33
N PRO A 136 21.48 -0.42 24.85
CA PRO A 136 22.60 -1.20 24.36
C PRO A 136 22.44 -1.54 22.87
N THR A 137 23.53 -1.46 22.10
CA THR A 137 23.55 -1.69 20.65
C THR A 137 24.33 -2.94 20.23
N SER A 138 24.89 -3.69 21.18
CA SER A 138 25.62 -4.92 20.92
C SER A 138 25.31 -5.96 22.00
N PHE A 139 24.94 -7.15 21.54
CA PHE A 139 24.56 -8.30 22.36
C PHE A 139 25.34 -9.53 21.90
N SER A 140 25.57 -10.47 22.81
CA SER A 140 26.16 -11.77 22.48
C SER A 140 25.51 -12.90 23.27
N ILE A 141 25.34 -14.06 22.64
CA ILE A 141 24.86 -15.30 23.26
C ILE A 141 26.00 -16.30 23.30
N ASN A 142 26.31 -16.84 24.48
CA ASN A 142 27.38 -17.81 24.71
C ASN A 142 28.77 -17.36 24.19
N GLY A 143 28.97 -16.04 24.05
CA GLY A 143 30.21 -15.43 23.54
C GLY A 143 30.22 -15.15 22.03
N VAL A 144 29.18 -15.51 21.28
CA VAL A 144 29.01 -15.15 19.87
C VAL A 144 28.16 -13.89 19.77
N THR A 145 28.66 -12.87 19.07
CA THR A 145 27.94 -11.60 18.83
C THR A 145 26.74 -11.81 17.93
N CYS A 146 25.60 -11.23 18.30
CA CYS A 146 24.37 -11.27 17.52
C CYS A 146 24.44 -10.24 16.36
N GLY A 147 23.84 -10.56 15.21
CA GLY A 147 23.67 -9.60 14.09
C GLY A 147 24.89 -9.30 13.19
N GLY A 148 25.89 -10.19 13.09
CA GLY A 148 27.07 -9.99 12.21
C GLY A 148 27.19 -10.99 11.06
N GLY A 149 26.75 -10.63 9.85
CA GLY A 149 26.79 -11.50 8.66
C GLY A 149 28.16 -11.61 7.96
N PRO A 150 28.54 -12.78 7.39
CA PRO A 150 29.80 -12.97 6.65
C PRO A 150 29.68 -12.62 5.15
N THR A 151 30.75 -12.07 4.55
CA THR A 151 30.75 -11.55 3.16
C THR A 151 31.76 -12.25 2.23
N THR A 152 31.28 -12.67 1.04
CA THR A 152 32.07 -13.24 -0.10
C THR A 152 32.77 -14.59 0.20
N SER A 153 33.26 -15.41 -0.75
CA SER A 153 33.50 -15.36 -2.21
C SER A 153 33.64 -16.84 -2.72
N PRO A 154 33.98 -17.21 -3.98
CA PRO A 154 34.12 -16.44 -5.23
C PRO A 154 33.37 -17.05 -6.45
N SER A 155 33.55 -16.47 -7.65
CA SER A 155 33.10 -17.03 -8.94
C SER A 155 34.17 -17.91 -9.60
N SER A 156 33.76 -18.96 -10.32
CA SER A 156 34.59 -19.68 -11.30
C SER A 156 33.77 -20.30 -12.43
N SER A 157 33.93 -19.79 -13.65
CA SER A 157 33.46 -20.44 -14.89
C SER A 157 34.42 -21.57 -15.32
N PRO A 158 33.95 -22.58 -16.05
CA PRO A 158 34.41 -22.66 -17.44
C PRO A 158 33.30 -22.98 -18.46
N SER A 159 33.58 -22.69 -19.74
CA SER A 159 32.71 -22.99 -20.88
C SER A 159 33.28 -24.11 -21.76
N ALA A 160 32.43 -25.01 -22.25
CA ALA A 160 32.70 -25.88 -23.40
C ALA A 160 31.39 -26.41 -24.03
N SER A 161 31.36 -26.51 -25.36
CA SER A 161 30.36 -27.25 -26.16
C SER A 161 31.10 -28.18 -27.12
N PRO A 162 30.49 -29.31 -27.54
CA PRO A 162 30.15 -29.39 -28.97
C PRO A 162 28.81 -30.12 -29.27
N SER A 163 28.50 -30.29 -30.57
CA SER A 163 27.18 -30.62 -31.14
C SER A 163 27.13 -31.98 -31.87
N THR A 164 25.93 -32.58 -32.02
CA THR A 164 25.30 -33.16 -33.27
C THR A 164 24.12 -34.09 -32.90
N SER A 165 22.86 -33.90 -33.37
CA SER A 165 22.24 -34.14 -34.73
C SER A 165 21.80 -35.62 -34.95
N PRO A 166 20.82 -36.01 -35.84
CA PRO A 166 20.07 -35.23 -36.86
C PRO A 166 18.55 -35.55 -37.10
N SER A 167 17.93 -34.78 -38.03
CA SER A 167 16.78 -35.14 -38.92
C SER A 167 15.34 -35.27 -38.37
N THR A 168 14.25 -35.04 -39.15
CA THR A 168 14.08 -34.77 -40.61
C THR A 168 13.07 -33.65 -40.93
N SER A 169 13.20 -33.06 -42.14
CA SER A 169 12.30 -32.06 -42.79
C SER A 169 11.14 -32.75 -43.57
N PRO A 170 10.22 -32.09 -44.35
CA PRO A 170 10.43 -30.95 -45.26
C PRO A 170 9.39 -29.80 -45.27
N SER A 171 9.72 -28.76 -46.04
CA SER A 171 8.99 -27.49 -46.27
C SER A 171 8.48 -27.37 -47.71
N ALA A 172 7.59 -26.41 -47.98
CA ALA A 172 7.38 -25.84 -49.33
C ALA A 172 7.07 -24.33 -49.29
N SER A 173 7.86 -23.55 -50.04
CA SER A 173 7.64 -22.13 -50.38
C SER A 173 8.27 -21.87 -51.76
N PRO A 174 7.68 -21.02 -52.63
CA PRO A 174 8.32 -19.72 -52.97
C PRO A 174 7.31 -18.61 -53.39
N SER A 175 7.67 -17.40 -53.86
CA SER A 175 8.73 -16.42 -53.48
C SER A 175 8.71 -15.18 -54.42
N ALA A 176 8.96 -13.96 -53.88
CA ALA A 176 9.44 -12.73 -54.58
C ALA A 176 8.53 -12.08 -55.68
N SER A 177 8.74 -10.86 -56.20
CA SER A 177 9.83 -9.84 -56.14
C SER A 177 9.29 -8.38 -56.40
N PRO A 178 10.10 -7.28 -56.47
CA PRO A 178 9.67 -5.90 -56.10
C PRO A 178 9.66 -4.82 -57.24
N SER A 179 9.38 -3.54 -56.88
CA SER A 179 9.73 -2.31 -57.64
C SER A 179 9.82 -1.05 -56.73
N THR A 180 10.29 0.10 -57.24
CA THR A 180 10.80 1.25 -56.41
C THR A 180 10.57 2.67 -56.99
N SER A 181 10.18 3.63 -56.12
CA SER A 181 10.51 5.09 -56.16
C SER A 181 9.95 5.97 -57.33
N PRO A 182 10.10 7.33 -57.30
CA PRO A 182 9.81 8.30 -56.22
C PRO A 182 9.14 9.63 -56.72
N SER A 183 8.66 10.51 -55.82
CA SER A 183 8.72 12.00 -55.96
C SER A 183 8.26 12.72 -54.67
N ALA A 184 8.44 14.05 -54.54
CA ALA A 184 8.18 14.82 -53.31
C ALA A 184 7.82 16.32 -53.50
N SER A 185 7.05 16.89 -52.57
CA SER A 185 7.15 18.30 -52.09
C SER A 185 6.28 18.55 -50.84
N PRO A 186 6.61 19.55 -49.98
CA PRO A 186 6.03 19.65 -48.64
C PRO A 186 4.94 20.74 -48.46
N SER A 187 4.17 20.61 -47.39
CA SER A 187 3.50 21.72 -46.69
C SER A 187 3.55 21.46 -45.18
N PRO A 188 3.76 22.49 -44.33
CA PRO A 188 4.02 22.30 -42.90
C PRO A 188 2.73 22.02 -42.11
N SER A 189 2.33 20.75 -42.07
CA SER A 189 1.47 20.26 -41.00
C SER A 189 2.33 20.04 -39.74
N THR A 190 1.92 20.59 -38.61
CA THR A 190 2.54 20.29 -37.31
C THR A 190 2.14 18.90 -36.86
N SER A 191 2.93 17.89 -37.23
CA SER A 191 2.81 16.52 -36.72
C SER A 191 2.86 16.50 -35.18
N PRO A 192 2.16 15.55 -34.52
CA PRO A 192 2.24 15.39 -33.07
C PRO A 192 3.69 15.18 -32.60
N SER A 193 4.11 15.97 -31.61
CA SER A 193 5.37 15.76 -30.91
C SER A 193 5.29 14.45 -30.10
N GLY A 194 6.09 13.46 -30.48
CA GLY A 194 5.99 12.09 -29.96
C GLY A 194 5.15 11.17 -30.84
N GLY A 195 5.47 11.11 -32.14
CA GLY A 195 4.86 10.14 -33.06
C GLY A 195 5.16 8.67 -32.70
N PRO A 196 4.50 7.70 -33.36
CA PRO A 196 4.56 6.28 -32.98
C PRO A 196 5.97 5.67 -33.03
N ASP A 197 6.91 6.26 -33.79
CA ASP A 197 8.30 5.79 -33.86
C ASP A 197 9.15 6.14 -32.62
N ASN A 198 8.60 6.89 -31.64
CA ASN A 198 9.29 7.18 -30.38
C ASN A 198 9.42 5.89 -29.52
N ALA A 199 10.63 5.60 -29.07
CA ALA A 199 10.95 4.36 -28.36
C ALA A 199 10.13 4.16 -27.06
N TYR A 200 9.82 5.22 -26.31
CA TYR A 200 9.02 5.11 -25.09
C TYR A 200 7.53 4.92 -25.39
N VAL A 201 7.01 5.55 -26.45
CA VAL A 201 5.65 5.27 -26.95
C VAL A 201 5.54 3.81 -27.39
N GLN A 202 6.55 3.27 -28.07
CA GLN A 202 6.62 1.84 -28.40
C GLN A 202 6.71 0.93 -27.17
N ASN A 203 7.37 1.36 -26.10
CA ASN A 203 7.45 0.59 -24.85
C ASN A 203 6.11 0.63 -24.07
N PHE A 204 5.42 1.78 -24.05
CA PHE A 204 4.03 1.86 -23.60
C PHE A 204 3.12 0.90 -24.39
N LEU A 205 3.17 0.91 -25.72
CA LEU A 205 2.32 0.04 -26.54
C LEU A 205 2.61 -1.45 -26.30
N LYS A 206 3.87 -1.82 -26.01
CA LYS A 206 4.21 -3.20 -25.58
C LYS A 206 3.59 -3.52 -24.22
N MET A 207 3.69 -2.64 -23.22
CA MET A 207 3.04 -2.84 -21.91
C MET A 207 1.52 -2.93 -22.03
N TYR A 208 0.90 -2.01 -22.78
CA TYR A 208 -0.53 -2.02 -23.08
C TYR A 208 -0.96 -3.36 -23.69
N ASN A 209 -0.22 -3.85 -24.69
CA ASN A 209 -0.49 -5.15 -25.30
C ASN A 209 -0.31 -6.32 -24.32
N LYS A 210 0.69 -6.30 -23.42
CA LYS A 210 0.82 -7.32 -22.36
C LYS A 210 -0.34 -7.28 -21.37
N ILE A 211 -0.80 -6.07 -20.98
CA ILE A 211 -1.90 -5.86 -20.03
C ILE A 211 -3.24 -6.33 -20.63
N HIS A 212 -3.46 -6.07 -21.93
CA HIS A 212 -4.68 -6.46 -22.63
C HIS A 212 -4.65 -7.85 -23.29
N ASP A 213 -3.57 -8.61 -23.18
CA ASP A 213 -3.53 -10.01 -23.63
C ASP A 213 -4.33 -10.90 -22.64
N PRO A 214 -5.42 -11.57 -23.08
CA PRO A 214 -6.19 -12.46 -22.21
C PRO A 214 -5.37 -13.62 -21.64
N ALA A 215 -4.25 -14.00 -22.28
CA ALA A 215 -3.34 -15.03 -21.76
C ALA A 215 -2.55 -14.56 -20.53
N ASN A 216 -2.42 -13.25 -20.31
CA ASN A 216 -1.76 -12.67 -19.14
C ASN A 216 -2.70 -12.39 -17.96
N GLY A 217 -4.03 -12.53 -18.13
CA GLY A 217 -4.96 -12.68 -17.01
C GLY A 217 -5.33 -11.41 -16.20
N TYR A 218 -4.92 -10.20 -16.61
CA TYR A 218 -5.22 -8.95 -15.87
C TYR A 218 -6.70 -8.61 -15.71
N PHE A 219 -7.56 -9.15 -16.57
CA PHE A 219 -9.00 -8.86 -16.61
C PHE A 219 -9.81 -10.15 -16.50
N SER A 220 -10.90 -10.09 -15.73
CA SER A 220 -11.94 -11.11 -15.69
C SER A 220 -12.71 -11.23 -17.00
N PRO A 221 -13.49 -12.33 -17.22
CA PRO A 221 -14.39 -12.47 -18.37
C PRO A 221 -15.42 -11.35 -18.53
N GLN A 222 -15.68 -10.58 -17.47
CA GLN A 222 -16.56 -9.42 -17.43
C GLN A 222 -15.94 -8.14 -18.01
N GLY A 223 -14.62 -8.14 -18.25
CA GLY A 223 -13.83 -6.95 -18.59
C GLY A 223 -13.40 -6.12 -17.37
N VAL A 224 -13.62 -6.61 -16.15
CA VAL A 224 -13.20 -5.95 -14.89
C VAL A 224 -11.72 -6.27 -14.64
N PRO A 225 -10.84 -5.27 -14.43
CA PRO A 225 -9.45 -5.53 -14.05
C PRO A 225 -9.41 -6.13 -12.64
N TYR A 226 -8.54 -7.11 -12.41
CA TYR A 226 -8.21 -7.56 -11.04
C TYR A 226 -7.22 -6.59 -10.38
N HIS A 227 -7.01 -6.72 -9.07
CA HIS A 227 -5.91 -6.04 -8.39
C HIS A 227 -4.55 -6.58 -8.84
N SER A 228 -4.43 -7.89 -9.07
CA SER A 228 -3.26 -8.55 -9.66
C SER A 228 -3.60 -9.80 -10.48
N VAL A 229 -2.64 -10.21 -11.33
CA VAL A 229 -2.71 -11.50 -12.05
C VAL A 229 -2.51 -12.70 -11.11
N GLU A 230 -1.74 -12.51 -10.03
CA GLU A 230 -1.54 -13.52 -8.99
C GLU A 230 -2.69 -13.47 -7.98
N THR A 231 -3.24 -14.63 -7.63
CA THR A 231 -4.38 -14.79 -6.72
C THR A 231 -4.01 -14.70 -5.23
N LEU A 232 -2.79 -15.14 -4.86
CA LEU A 232 -2.27 -15.07 -3.50
C LEU A 232 -1.55 -13.75 -3.27
N MET A 233 -2.31 -12.72 -2.88
CA MET A 233 -1.80 -11.43 -2.43
C MET A 233 -2.65 -10.90 -1.28
N VAL A 234 -1.98 -10.38 -0.24
CA VAL A 234 -2.60 -9.67 0.88
C VAL A 234 -1.81 -8.39 1.14
N GLU A 235 -2.46 -7.22 1.03
CA GLU A 235 -1.82 -5.91 1.30
C GLU A 235 -2.80 -4.77 1.63
N ALA A 236 -3.94 -4.72 0.96
CA ALA A 236 -5.02 -3.76 1.22
C ALA A 236 -6.38 -4.38 0.80
N PRO A 237 -6.54 -4.91 -0.43
CA PRO A 237 -7.31 -6.12 -0.64
C PRO A 237 -6.62 -7.32 0.03
N ASP A 238 -7.37 -8.39 0.27
CA ASP A 238 -6.88 -9.64 0.87
C ASP A 238 -6.89 -10.84 -0.08
N GLN A 239 -7.32 -10.64 -1.33
CA GLN A 239 -7.20 -11.61 -2.41
C GLN A 239 -6.93 -10.91 -3.76
N GLY A 240 -5.97 -11.40 -4.55
CA GLY A 240 -5.51 -10.70 -5.76
C GLY A 240 -6.53 -10.58 -6.91
N HIS A 241 -7.57 -11.43 -6.94
CA HIS A 241 -8.72 -11.33 -7.85
C HIS A 241 -9.91 -10.57 -7.24
N GLU A 242 -9.75 -9.93 -6.08
CA GLU A 242 -10.53 -8.73 -5.79
C GLU A 242 -10.15 -7.61 -6.76
N THR A 243 -10.90 -6.52 -6.76
CA THR A 243 -10.48 -5.27 -7.40
C THR A 243 -10.98 -4.06 -6.65
N THR A 244 -10.36 -2.93 -6.92
CA THR A 244 -10.57 -1.69 -6.19
C THR A 244 -11.06 -0.56 -7.10
N SER A 245 -11.69 0.46 -6.52
CA SER A 245 -11.93 1.73 -7.21
C SER A 245 -10.62 2.35 -7.72
N GLU A 246 -9.51 2.13 -7.00
CA GLU A 246 -8.17 2.46 -7.45
C GLU A 246 -7.84 1.79 -8.78
N ALA A 247 -7.92 0.44 -8.88
CA ALA A 247 -7.63 -0.29 -10.10
C ALA A 247 -8.50 0.18 -11.29
N PHE A 248 -9.78 0.48 -11.06
CA PHE A 248 -10.65 1.12 -12.07
C PHE A 248 -10.18 2.52 -12.47
N SER A 249 -9.78 3.36 -11.51
CA SER A 249 -9.25 4.71 -11.80
C SER A 249 -7.91 4.69 -12.55
N TYR A 250 -7.08 3.66 -12.32
CA TYR A 250 -5.90 3.37 -13.13
C TYR A 250 -6.27 2.85 -14.52
N TYR A 251 -7.29 2.00 -14.66
CA TYR A 251 -7.73 1.51 -15.97
C TYR A 251 -8.16 2.67 -16.88
N LEU A 252 -8.88 3.66 -16.35
CA LEU A 252 -9.17 4.91 -17.05
C LEU A 252 -7.92 5.68 -17.48
N TRP A 253 -6.85 5.67 -16.68
CA TRP A 253 -5.59 6.38 -16.96
C TRP A 253 -4.78 5.70 -18.06
N LEU A 254 -4.70 4.36 -18.04
CA LEU A 254 -4.11 3.55 -19.10
C LEU A 254 -4.73 3.87 -20.46
N GLU A 255 -6.06 3.87 -20.50
CA GLU A 255 -6.85 4.04 -21.71
C GLU A 255 -6.88 5.51 -22.18
N ALA A 256 -6.71 6.48 -21.27
CA ALA A 256 -6.48 7.87 -21.62
C ALA A 256 -5.12 8.07 -22.31
N MET A 257 -4.06 7.41 -21.82
CA MET A 257 -2.75 7.42 -22.47
C MET A 257 -2.78 6.70 -23.83
N TYR A 258 -3.50 5.57 -23.93
CA TYR A 258 -3.73 4.88 -25.20
C TYR A 258 -4.41 5.81 -26.22
N GLY A 259 -5.46 6.53 -25.81
CA GLY A 259 -6.12 7.55 -26.62
C GLY A 259 -5.18 8.69 -27.04
N LYS A 260 -4.26 9.14 -26.17
CA LYS A 260 -3.25 10.15 -26.51
C LYS A 260 -2.29 9.69 -27.61
N VAL A 261 -1.73 8.48 -27.52
CA VAL A 261 -0.69 8.03 -28.46
C VAL A 261 -1.23 7.40 -29.75
N THR A 262 -2.42 6.79 -29.72
CA THR A 262 -3.04 6.15 -30.90
C THR A 262 -4.13 7.02 -31.55
N GLY A 263 -4.78 7.86 -30.75
CA GLY A 263 -6.00 8.56 -31.15
C GLY A 263 -7.28 7.72 -31.15
N ASP A 264 -7.25 6.49 -30.63
CA ASP A 264 -8.45 5.67 -30.42
C ASP A 264 -9.01 5.90 -29.01
N TRP A 265 -10.07 6.71 -28.93
CA TRP A 265 -10.79 6.99 -27.68
C TRP A 265 -11.91 5.99 -27.37
N SER A 266 -12.12 4.95 -28.19
CA SER A 266 -13.15 3.93 -27.91
C SER A 266 -12.87 3.17 -26.61
N LYS A 267 -11.59 2.95 -26.31
CA LYS A 267 -11.10 2.21 -25.16
C LYS A 267 -11.41 2.93 -23.84
N PHE A 268 -11.08 4.21 -23.75
CA PHE A 268 -11.40 5.06 -22.60
C PHE A 268 -12.91 5.08 -22.28
N ASN A 269 -13.77 5.16 -23.31
CA ASN A 269 -15.23 5.08 -23.11
C ASN A 269 -15.69 3.67 -22.68
N THR A 270 -15.02 2.61 -23.16
CA THR A 270 -15.30 1.23 -22.73
C THR A 270 -14.93 1.02 -21.25
N ALA A 271 -13.76 1.51 -20.83
CA ALA A 271 -13.32 1.48 -19.44
C ALA A 271 -14.28 2.25 -18.52
N TRP A 272 -14.72 3.45 -18.93
CA TRP A 272 -15.72 4.22 -18.19
C TRP A 272 -17.06 3.49 -18.08
N THR A 273 -17.55 2.88 -19.17
CA THR A 273 -18.78 2.07 -19.17
C THR A 273 -18.66 0.84 -18.27
N THR A 274 -17.48 0.22 -18.21
CA THR A 274 -17.18 -0.93 -17.35
C THR A 274 -17.21 -0.52 -15.87
N MET A 275 -16.59 0.60 -15.53
CA MET A 275 -16.64 1.19 -14.18
C MET A 275 -18.09 1.50 -13.74
N GLU A 276 -18.85 2.23 -14.56
CA GLU A 276 -20.26 2.56 -14.26
C GLU A 276 -21.15 1.33 -14.07
N LYS A 277 -20.87 0.24 -14.78
CA LYS A 277 -21.67 -0.99 -14.74
C LYS A 277 -21.42 -1.83 -13.48
N TYR A 278 -20.18 -1.86 -12.99
CA TYR A 278 -19.73 -2.90 -12.06
C TYR A 278 -19.31 -2.40 -10.67
N ILE A 279 -18.79 -1.17 -10.54
CA ILE A 279 -18.27 -0.66 -9.27
C ILE A 279 -19.00 0.58 -8.74
N ILE A 280 -19.78 1.27 -9.57
CA ILE A 280 -20.77 2.26 -9.10
C ILE A 280 -22.09 1.52 -8.81
N PRO A 281 -22.61 1.50 -7.56
CA PRO A 281 -23.87 0.82 -7.23
C PRO A 281 -25.04 1.34 -8.06
N SER A 282 -25.77 0.46 -8.75
CA SER A 282 -26.97 0.85 -9.50
C SER A 282 -28.14 1.14 -8.54
N HIS A 283 -29.23 1.75 -9.01
CA HIS A 283 -30.41 1.95 -8.16
C HIS A 283 -30.97 0.64 -7.54
N ALA A 284 -30.80 -0.50 -8.21
CA ALA A 284 -31.17 -1.81 -7.66
C ALA A 284 -30.25 -2.29 -6.51
N ASP A 285 -29.04 -1.74 -6.42
CA ASP A 285 -28.04 -2.03 -5.39
C ASP A 285 -28.15 -1.03 -4.20
N GLN A 286 -28.62 0.20 -4.44
CA GLN A 286 -28.83 1.24 -3.42
C GLN A 286 -30.29 1.81 -3.36
N PRO A 287 -31.33 0.97 -3.26
CA PRO A 287 -32.72 1.32 -3.60
C PRO A 287 -33.43 2.31 -2.66
N THR A 288 -33.02 2.42 -1.40
CA THR A 288 -33.72 3.21 -0.36
C THR A 288 -33.13 4.61 -0.13
N ASN A 289 -32.29 5.12 -1.04
CA ASN A 289 -31.79 6.50 -0.98
C ASN A 289 -32.89 7.58 -0.94
N ASP A 290 -34.12 7.27 -1.38
CA ASP A 290 -35.25 8.20 -1.28
C ASP A 290 -35.75 8.40 0.17
N LYS A 291 -35.36 7.52 1.10
CA LYS A 291 -35.65 7.58 2.55
C LYS A 291 -34.62 8.39 3.36
N TYR A 292 -33.61 8.97 2.71
CA TYR A 292 -32.53 9.70 3.38
C TYR A 292 -33.00 11.06 3.92
N ASP A 293 -32.72 11.33 5.20
CA ASP A 293 -32.98 12.61 5.86
C ASP A 293 -31.69 13.42 6.01
N ALA A 294 -31.54 14.47 5.20
CA ALA A 294 -30.41 15.38 5.25
C ALA A 294 -30.32 16.20 6.56
N SER A 295 -31.38 16.24 7.38
CA SER A 295 -31.36 16.86 8.72
C SER A 295 -30.89 15.92 9.83
N LYS A 296 -30.91 14.59 9.59
CA LYS A 296 -30.26 13.57 10.43
C LYS A 296 -29.50 12.55 9.56
N PRO A 297 -28.34 12.92 8.99
CA PRO A 297 -27.60 12.09 8.02
C PRO A 297 -27.24 10.68 8.49
N ALA A 298 -27.01 10.49 9.79
CA ALA A 298 -26.71 9.19 10.39
C ALA A 298 -27.04 9.20 11.89
N THR A 299 -26.89 8.04 12.55
CA THR A 299 -26.71 7.96 14.01
C THR A 299 -25.22 7.76 14.29
N TYR A 300 -24.71 8.38 15.36
CA TYR A 300 -23.30 8.30 15.75
C TYR A 300 -22.93 6.92 16.32
N ALA A 301 -21.74 6.43 15.96
CA ALA A 301 -20.99 5.46 16.73
C ALA A 301 -19.53 5.94 16.80
N GLY A 302 -18.86 5.72 17.93
CA GLY A 302 -17.43 5.99 18.06
C GLY A 302 -16.59 4.97 17.28
N GLU A 303 -15.40 5.38 16.85
CA GLU A 303 -14.35 4.42 16.51
C GLU A 303 -13.47 4.19 17.76
N TRP A 304 -12.73 3.08 17.78
CA TRP A 304 -11.88 2.70 18.91
C TRP A 304 -10.56 2.14 18.41
N ASN A 305 -9.46 2.46 19.09
CA ASN A 305 -8.15 1.95 18.69
C ASN A 305 -8.10 0.41 18.82
N ASN A 306 -8.52 -0.14 19.96
CA ASN A 306 -8.48 -1.59 20.14
C ASN A 306 -9.66 -2.27 19.43
N ILE A 307 -9.35 -3.20 18.51
CA ILE A 307 -10.32 -4.02 17.76
C ILE A 307 -11.32 -4.76 18.68
N ASN A 308 -10.94 -5.06 19.93
CA ASN A 308 -11.79 -5.72 20.92
C ASN A 308 -12.91 -4.86 21.51
N GLN A 309 -12.92 -3.55 21.23
CA GLN A 309 -13.99 -2.62 21.62
C GLN A 309 -15.18 -2.63 20.62
N TYR A 310 -15.08 -3.41 19.55
CA TYR A 310 -16.17 -3.63 18.59
C TYR A 310 -17.01 -4.87 18.97
N PRO A 311 -18.33 -4.89 18.70
CA PRO A 311 -19.12 -3.90 17.94
C PRO A 311 -19.32 -2.55 18.68
N SER A 312 -19.07 -1.44 17.97
CA SER A 312 -19.22 -0.10 18.54
C SER A 312 -20.69 0.33 18.59
N GLN A 313 -21.14 0.81 19.75
CA GLN A 313 -22.56 1.04 20.02
C GLN A 313 -23.07 2.33 19.34
N LEU A 314 -24.28 2.27 18.78
CA LEU A 314 -24.99 3.46 18.28
C LEU A 314 -25.52 4.31 19.44
N ASP A 315 -25.10 5.57 19.51
CA ASP A 315 -25.60 6.54 20.49
C ASP A 315 -26.49 7.59 19.82
N ASN A 316 -27.79 7.50 20.08
CA ASN A 316 -28.79 8.45 19.59
C ASN A 316 -28.85 9.76 20.41
N SER A 317 -28.08 9.89 21.49
CA SER A 317 -27.96 11.14 22.27
C SER A 317 -26.93 12.11 21.70
N VAL A 318 -25.97 11.62 20.90
CA VAL A 318 -24.96 12.45 20.22
C VAL A 318 -25.58 13.16 19.02
N SER A 319 -25.47 14.49 19.00
CA SER A 319 -25.96 15.31 17.89
C SER A 319 -25.10 15.18 16.64
N VAL A 320 -25.74 14.92 15.49
CA VAL A 320 -25.12 14.98 14.16
C VAL A 320 -25.43 16.33 13.50
N GLY A 321 -24.59 16.78 12.56
CA GLY A 321 -24.89 17.95 11.74
C GLY A 321 -25.78 17.64 10.54
N SER A 322 -26.25 18.68 9.85
CA SER A 322 -27.04 18.55 8.62
C SER A 322 -26.17 18.46 7.36
N ASP A 323 -26.57 17.64 6.40
CA ASP A 323 -26.00 17.53 5.06
C ASP A 323 -26.50 18.67 4.14
N PRO A 324 -25.63 19.59 3.68
CA PRO A 324 -26.04 20.70 2.82
C PRO A 324 -26.10 20.36 1.32
N ILE A 325 -25.60 19.20 0.88
CA ILE A 325 -25.43 18.88 -0.56
C ILE A 325 -26.41 17.84 -1.10
N ALA A 326 -27.05 17.00 -0.28
CA ALA A 326 -28.04 16.01 -0.76
C ALA A 326 -29.17 16.63 -1.59
N GLY A 327 -29.75 17.75 -1.13
CA GLY A 327 -30.80 18.46 -1.86
C GLY A 327 -30.30 19.04 -3.19
N GLU A 328 -29.09 19.61 -3.18
CA GLU A 328 -28.44 20.18 -4.37
C GLU A 328 -28.15 19.10 -5.43
N LEU A 329 -27.57 17.97 -5.02
CA LEU A 329 -27.30 16.81 -5.88
C LEU A 329 -28.59 16.23 -6.48
N LYS A 330 -29.64 16.09 -5.66
CA LYS A 330 -30.96 15.60 -6.10
C LYS A 330 -31.61 16.53 -7.11
N SER A 331 -31.50 17.86 -6.93
CA SER A 331 -31.94 18.84 -7.94
C SER A 331 -31.08 18.85 -9.21
N ALA A 332 -29.77 18.59 -9.10
CA ALA A 332 -28.84 18.61 -10.22
C ALA A 332 -28.91 17.35 -11.12
N TYR A 333 -29.27 16.19 -10.55
CA TYR A 333 -29.22 14.89 -11.22
C TYR A 333 -30.54 14.11 -11.24
N GLY A 334 -31.59 14.58 -10.56
CA GLY A 334 -32.94 14.00 -10.62
C GLY A 334 -33.14 12.67 -9.88
N THR A 335 -32.10 12.14 -9.22
CA THR A 335 -32.18 10.97 -8.35
C THR A 335 -31.65 11.28 -6.95
N SER A 336 -31.97 10.43 -5.97
CA SER A 336 -31.34 10.44 -4.65
C SER A 336 -30.09 9.55 -4.61
N ASP A 337 -29.89 8.66 -5.59
CA ASP A 337 -28.76 7.71 -5.65
C ASP A 337 -27.40 8.42 -5.65
N ILE A 338 -26.39 7.81 -5.02
CA ILE A 338 -25.01 8.29 -5.06
C ILE A 338 -24.31 7.82 -6.34
N TYR A 339 -23.54 8.70 -6.98
CA TYR A 339 -22.73 8.37 -8.15
C TYR A 339 -21.23 8.55 -7.84
N GLY A 340 -20.65 7.50 -7.28
CA GLY A 340 -19.23 7.32 -6.99
C GLY A 340 -18.95 5.85 -6.77
N MET A 341 -17.68 5.44 -6.82
CA MET A 341 -17.34 4.01 -6.77
C MET A 341 -17.51 3.42 -5.35
N HIS A 342 -17.89 2.16 -5.23
CA HIS A 342 -17.52 1.38 -4.04
C HIS A 342 -16.01 1.08 -4.09
N TRP A 343 -15.34 1.01 -2.95
CA TRP A 343 -13.88 0.86 -2.94
C TRP A 343 -13.38 -0.55 -3.28
N LEU A 344 -14.18 -1.61 -3.03
CA LEU A 344 -13.79 -3.02 -3.19
C LEU A 344 -14.87 -3.86 -3.88
N LEU A 345 -14.45 -4.86 -4.66
CA LEU A 345 -15.28 -5.90 -5.25
C LEU A 345 -14.54 -7.25 -5.20
N ASP A 346 -15.29 -8.32 -4.95
CA ASP A 346 -14.86 -9.69 -5.23
C ASP A 346 -15.25 -10.01 -6.68
N VAL A 347 -14.27 -9.98 -7.60
CA VAL A 347 -14.55 -10.06 -9.04
C VAL A 347 -15.01 -11.45 -9.45
N ASP A 348 -14.38 -12.47 -8.86
CA ASP A 348 -14.64 -13.87 -9.15
C ASP A 348 -15.71 -14.51 -8.22
N ASN A 349 -16.30 -13.77 -7.29
CA ASN A 349 -17.16 -14.33 -6.24
C ASN A 349 -16.43 -15.46 -5.48
N THR A 350 -15.13 -15.29 -5.22
CA THR A 350 -14.23 -16.18 -4.48
C THR A 350 -14.75 -16.41 -3.06
N TYR A 351 -15.29 -15.37 -2.42
CA TYR A 351 -15.93 -15.47 -1.11
C TYR A 351 -17.29 -16.16 -1.15
N GLY A 352 -17.97 -16.19 -2.31
CA GLY A 352 -19.27 -16.84 -2.48
C GLY A 352 -20.47 -16.03 -1.98
N PHE A 353 -20.32 -14.73 -1.72
CA PHE A 353 -21.43 -13.86 -1.28
C PHE A 353 -22.43 -13.53 -2.39
N GLY A 354 -21.95 -13.26 -3.60
CA GLY A 354 -22.74 -12.78 -4.72
C GLY A 354 -23.45 -11.44 -4.45
N ARG A 355 -24.53 -11.14 -5.18
CA ARG A 355 -25.29 -9.90 -5.02
C ARG A 355 -26.39 -10.08 -3.96
N CYS A 356 -26.34 -9.29 -2.89
CA CYS A 356 -27.28 -9.36 -1.75
C CYS A 356 -27.45 -10.77 -1.17
N GLY A 357 -26.41 -11.60 -1.24
CA GLY A 357 -26.44 -12.99 -0.82
C GLY A 357 -26.93 -13.98 -1.88
N ASP A 358 -27.09 -13.65 -3.17
CA ASP A 358 -27.47 -14.67 -4.17
C ASP A 358 -26.46 -15.84 -4.23
N GLY A 359 -25.19 -15.56 -3.96
CA GLY A 359 -24.08 -16.51 -3.97
C GLY A 359 -23.52 -16.84 -5.36
N THR A 360 -23.93 -16.11 -6.40
CA THR A 360 -23.61 -16.45 -7.80
C THR A 360 -23.26 -15.25 -8.69
N THR A 361 -23.72 -14.04 -8.39
CA THR A 361 -23.40 -12.85 -9.20
C THR A 361 -21.92 -12.46 -9.08
N LYS A 362 -21.30 -12.16 -10.22
CA LYS A 362 -19.90 -11.71 -10.35
C LYS A 362 -19.84 -10.41 -11.19
N PRO A 363 -19.17 -9.33 -10.75
CA PRO A 363 -18.54 -9.15 -9.45
C PRO A 363 -19.58 -9.04 -8.31
N ALA A 364 -19.15 -9.34 -7.09
CA ALA A 364 -19.89 -9.14 -5.85
C ALA A 364 -19.38 -7.91 -5.10
N TYR A 365 -20.29 -7.07 -4.59
CA TYR A 365 -19.94 -5.95 -3.71
C TYR A 365 -19.65 -6.49 -2.29
N ILE A 366 -18.41 -6.32 -1.84
CA ILE A 366 -17.93 -6.73 -0.52
C ILE A 366 -17.16 -5.59 0.16
N ASN A 367 -16.93 -5.72 1.46
CA ASN A 367 -16.13 -4.78 2.24
C ASN A 367 -15.36 -5.56 3.33
N THR A 368 -14.33 -4.93 3.91
CA THR A 368 -13.48 -5.53 4.96
C THR A 368 -13.39 -4.58 6.15
N TYR A 369 -12.48 -3.59 6.13
CA TYR A 369 -12.18 -2.68 7.25
C TYR A 369 -13.43 -1.99 7.86
N GLN A 370 -13.64 -2.16 9.16
CA GLN A 370 -14.71 -1.54 9.95
C GLN A 370 -14.32 -1.24 11.42
N ARG A 371 -13.21 -1.79 11.94
CA ARG A 371 -12.95 -1.95 13.39
C ARG A 371 -11.71 -1.20 13.92
N GLY A 372 -11.48 0.00 13.38
CA GLY A 372 -10.54 0.98 13.94
C GLY A 372 -9.12 0.88 13.35
N PRO A 373 -8.20 1.74 13.83
CA PRO A 373 -6.88 1.92 13.22
C PRO A 373 -5.91 0.75 13.41
N GLU A 374 -6.16 -0.13 14.38
CA GLU A 374 -5.37 -1.35 14.60
C GLU A 374 -5.97 -2.58 13.87
N GLU A 375 -7.03 -2.43 13.05
CA GLU A 375 -7.50 -3.52 12.17
C GLU A 375 -6.66 -3.55 10.88
N SER A 376 -5.57 -4.31 10.89
CA SER A 376 -4.81 -4.59 9.67
C SER A 376 -5.60 -5.47 8.69
N VAL A 377 -5.13 -5.55 7.45
CA VAL A 377 -5.68 -6.44 6.41
C VAL A 377 -5.86 -7.89 6.90
N PHE A 378 -4.95 -8.37 7.76
CA PHE A 378 -4.93 -9.74 8.29
C PHE A 378 -6.00 -10.00 9.36
N GLU A 379 -6.57 -8.96 9.98
CA GLU A 379 -7.50 -9.10 11.10
C GLU A 379 -8.97 -9.01 10.68
N THR A 380 -9.23 -8.59 9.44
CA THR A 380 -10.57 -8.38 8.86
C THR A 380 -11.40 -9.67 8.74
N ILE A 381 -12.72 -9.53 8.88
CA ILE A 381 -13.74 -10.58 8.64
C ILE A 381 -14.60 -10.13 7.45
N PRO A 382 -14.30 -10.54 6.20
CA PRO A 382 -14.93 -9.97 5.01
C PRO A 382 -16.44 -10.15 4.97
N GLN A 383 -17.15 -9.10 4.58
CA GLN A 383 -18.61 -9.02 4.64
C GLN A 383 -19.23 -8.59 3.29
N PRO A 384 -20.47 -9.01 2.97
CA PRO A 384 -21.17 -8.50 1.81
C PRO A 384 -21.62 -7.05 2.05
N SER A 385 -21.48 -6.19 1.04
CA SER A 385 -21.96 -4.80 1.11
C SER A 385 -23.49 -4.69 1.06
N CYS A 386 -24.18 -5.81 0.80
CA CYS A 386 -25.63 -5.97 0.94
C CYS A 386 -25.92 -7.18 1.83
N ASP A 387 -26.14 -6.94 3.12
CA ASP A 387 -26.34 -7.97 4.14
C ASP A 387 -27.84 -8.29 4.30
N THR A 388 -28.18 -9.52 3.89
CA THR A 388 -29.54 -10.08 3.94
C THR A 388 -29.70 -11.18 5.01
N PHE A 389 -28.72 -11.33 5.91
CA PHE A 389 -28.64 -12.35 6.97
C PHE A 389 -28.62 -13.80 6.45
N LYS A 390 -28.11 -14.02 5.23
CA LYS A 390 -27.95 -15.37 4.64
C LYS A 390 -26.64 -16.06 5.08
N PHE A 391 -25.62 -15.26 5.37
CA PHE A 391 -24.27 -15.68 5.76
C PHE A 391 -23.85 -14.87 7.00
N GLY A 392 -22.77 -15.26 7.68
CA GLY A 392 -22.38 -14.68 8.97
C GLY A 392 -23.11 -15.36 10.14
N GLY A 393 -23.46 -14.58 11.16
CA GLY A 393 -24.26 -14.99 12.32
C GLY A 393 -25.76 -14.67 12.16
N PRO A 394 -26.55 -14.69 13.25
CA PRO A 394 -28.00 -14.47 13.21
C PRO A 394 -28.43 -13.11 12.64
N ASN A 395 -27.59 -12.08 12.78
CA ASN A 395 -27.79 -10.72 12.29
C ASN A 395 -26.90 -10.41 11.07
N GLY A 396 -26.50 -11.45 10.33
CA GLY A 396 -25.50 -11.34 9.28
C GLY A 396 -24.10 -11.10 9.87
N PHE A 397 -23.42 -10.05 9.40
CA PHE A 397 -22.13 -9.60 9.93
C PHE A 397 -22.26 -8.30 10.76
N LEU A 398 -23.46 -7.72 10.85
CA LEU A 398 -23.66 -6.38 11.40
C LEU A 398 -23.19 -6.22 12.86
N ASP A 399 -23.45 -7.23 13.68
CA ASP A 399 -23.14 -7.29 15.12
C ASP A 399 -21.67 -7.63 15.43
N LEU A 400 -20.81 -7.76 14.42
CA LEU A 400 -19.36 -7.69 14.56
C LEU A 400 -18.84 -6.23 14.61
N PHE A 401 -19.59 -5.30 14.01
CA PHE A 401 -19.12 -3.95 13.71
C PHE A 401 -19.90 -2.87 14.49
N THR A 402 -21.21 -3.00 14.56
CA THR A 402 -22.11 -1.98 15.12
C THR A 402 -23.07 -2.59 16.14
N GLY A 403 -23.16 -1.98 17.32
CA GLY A 403 -24.06 -2.38 18.39
C GLY A 403 -25.38 -1.64 18.31
N ASP A 404 -26.49 -2.36 18.22
CA ASP A 404 -27.85 -1.81 18.27
C ASP A 404 -28.80 -2.78 19.01
N GLN A 405 -29.97 -2.28 19.41
CA GLN A 405 -31.02 -3.04 20.09
C GLN A 405 -31.70 -4.07 19.16
N SER A 406 -31.63 -3.86 17.85
CA SER A 406 -32.20 -4.75 16.82
C SER A 406 -31.53 -4.53 15.47
N TYR A 407 -31.39 -5.58 14.68
CA TYR A 407 -30.70 -5.51 13.39
C TYR A 407 -31.67 -5.64 12.20
N ALA A 408 -31.49 -4.78 11.20
CA ALA A 408 -32.26 -4.80 9.96
C ALA A 408 -31.35 -5.08 8.75
N LYS A 409 -31.85 -5.90 7.82
CA LYS A 409 -31.20 -6.20 6.53
C LYS A 409 -30.95 -4.90 5.78
N GLN A 410 -29.75 -4.73 5.24
CA GLN A 410 -29.28 -3.43 4.77
C GLN A 410 -28.20 -3.54 3.70
N TRP A 411 -28.10 -2.49 2.89
CA TRP A 411 -26.99 -2.27 1.97
C TRP A 411 -26.17 -1.08 2.45
N LYS A 412 -24.86 -1.09 2.21
CA LYS A 412 -23.90 -0.06 2.64
C LYS A 412 -22.64 -0.07 1.77
N TYR A 413 -22.25 1.10 1.28
CA TYR A 413 -21.11 1.30 0.39
C TYR A 413 -20.17 2.37 0.96
N THR A 414 -18.88 2.13 0.83
CA THR A 414 -17.79 3.05 1.18
C THR A 414 -17.02 3.40 -0.10
N ASN A 415 -16.75 4.69 -0.33
CA ASN A 415 -15.91 5.18 -1.42
C ASN A 415 -14.47 5.43 -0.95
N ALA A 416 -13.49 5.29 -1.85
CA ALA A 416 -12.13 5.81 -1.70
C ALA A 416 -11.97 7.11 -2.50
N PRO A 417 -11.94 8.30 -1.86
CA PRO A 417 -11.99 9.59 -2.55
C PRO A 417 -10.79 9.91 -3.44
N ASP A 418 -9.63 9.31 -3.19
CA ASP A 418 -8.46 9.45 -4.06
C ASP A 418 -8.71 8.81 -5.45
N ALA A 419 -9.47 7.71 -5.51
CA ALA A 419 -9.76 6.95 -6.72
C ALA A 419 -10.82 7.65 -7.59
N ASP A 420 -11.90 8.14 -7.01
CA ASP A 420 -12.85 9.02 -7.71
C ASP A 420 -12.12 10.28 -8.22
N ALA A 421 -11.18 10.84 -7.46
CA ALA A 421 -10.35 11.96 -7.91
C ALA A 421 -9.35 11.57 -9.03
N ARG A 422 -8.73 10.38 -8.97
CA ARG A 422 -7.84 9.83 -10.02
C ARG A 422 -8.61 9.57 -11.32
N ALA A 423 -9.88 9.15 -11.23
CA ALA A 423 -10.78 9.02 -12.38
C ALA A 423 -11.11 10.39 -13.02
N VAL A 424 -11.35 11.44 -12.22
CA VAL A 424 -11.51 12.82 -12.70
C VAL A 424 -10.22 13.36 -13.34
N GLN A 425 -9.06 13.08 -12.76
CA GLN A 425 -7.73 13.41 -13.29
C GLN A 425 -7.49 12.74 -14.66
N ALA A 426 -7.80 11.44 -14.79
CA ALA A 426 -7.74 10.73 -16.07
C ALA A 426 -8.69 11.34 -17.12
N ALA A 427 -9.91 11.71 -16.72
CA ALA A 427 -10.87 12.38 -17.60
C ALA A 427 -10.43 13.79 -18.03
N TYR A 428 -9.72 14.55 -17.18
CA TYR A 428 -9.08 15.81 -17.57
C TYR A 428 -8.01 15.62 -18.64
N TRP A 429 -7.14 14.62 -18.49
CA TRP A 429 -6.12 14.33 -19.49
C TRP A 429 -6.73 13.79 -20.79
N ALA A 430 -7.70 12.87 -20.71
CA ALA A 430 -8.45 12.40 -21.87
C ALA A 430 -9.13 13.56 -22.63
N LEU A 431 -9.79 14.48 -21.93
CA LEU A 431 -10.36 15.70 -22.54
C LEU A 431 -9.29 16.55 -23.22
N THR A 432 -8.18 16.82 -22.54
CA THR A 432 -7.09 17.68 -23.03
C THR A 432 -6.46 17.09 -24.30
N TRP A 433 -6.05 15.83 -24.25
CA TRP A 433 -5.44 15.10 -25.35
C TRP A 433 -6.41 14.81 -26.50
N ALA A 434 -7.68 14.54 -26.23
CA ALA A 434 -8.69 14.46 -27.28
C ALA A 434 -8.92 15.84 -27.95
N THR A 435 -8.85 16.94 -27.20
CA THR A 435 -8.96 18.31 -27.76
C THR A 435 -7.76 18.65 -28.66
N GLU A 436 -6.54 18.30 -28.26
CA GLU A 436 -5.32 18.43 -29.10
C GLU A 436 -5.46 17.69 -30.45
N GLN A 437 -6.20 16.58 -30.47
CA GLN A 437 -6.47 15.78 -31.67
C GLN A 437 -7.75 16.19 -32.44
N GLY A 438 -8.51 17.18 -31.96
CA GLY A 438 -9.83 17.55 -32.52
C GLY A 438 -10.94 16.51 -32.31
N LYS A 439 -10.77 15.61 -31.34
CA LYS A 439 -11.63 14.46 -31.02
C LYS A 439 -12.39 14.59 -29.69
N GLN A 440 -12.40 15.76 -29.06
CA GLN A 440 -13.01 16.00 -27.75
C GLN A 440 -14.50 15.59 -27.64
N SER A 441 -15.23 15.55 -28.75
CA SER A 441 -16.60 15.01 -28.81
C SER A 441 -16.65 13.51 -28.46
N GLN A 442 -15.63 12.73 -28.80
CA GLN A 442 -15.55 11.29 -28.59
C GLN A 442 -15.48 10.89 -27.11
N VAL A 443 -14.97 11.75 -26.23
CA VAL A 443 -14.87 11.51 -24.77
C VAL A 443 -15.91 12.29 -23.95
N SER A 444 -16.76 13.08 -24.62
CA SER A 444 -17.62 14.07 -23.97
C SER A 444 -18.61 13.49 -22.94
N THR A 445 -19.13 12.28 -23.15
CA THR A 445 -19.99 11.58 -22.19
C THR A 445 -19.23 11.18 -20.92
N ALA A 446 -18.07 10.53 -21.07
CA ALA A 446 -17.22 10.13 -19.94
C ALA A 446 -16.73 11.36 -19.15
N VAL A 447 -16.41 12.47 -19.83
CA VAL A 447 -16.06 13.76 -19.20
C VAL A 447 -17.24 14.37 -18.42
N ALA A 448 -18.46 14.34 -18.97
CA ALA A 448 -19.66 14.80 -18.26
C ALA A 448 -20.00 13.90 -17.05
N ASN A 449 -19.69 12.61 -17.14
CA ASN A 449 -19.81 11.66 -16.04
C ASN A 449 -18.71 11.87 -14.97
N ALA A 450 -17.49 12.23 -15.35
CA ALA A 450 -16.45 12.66 -14.41
C ALA A 450 -16.85 13.94 -13.66
N ALA A 451 -17.48 14.90 -14.34
CA ALA A 451 -18.07 16.09 -13.71
C ALA A 451 -19.17 15.73 -12.68
N LYS A 452 -19.95 14.67 -12.95
CA LYS A 452 -20.94 14.12 -12.00
C LYS A 452 -20.27 13.43 -10.82
N MET A 453 -19.29 12.56 -11.04
CA MET A 453 -18.52 11.91 -9.96
C MET A 453 -17.88 12.96 -9.03
N GLY A 454 -17.26 13.99 -9.61
CA GLY A 454 -16.75 15.14 -8.88
C GLY A 454 -17.80 15.94 -8.09
N ASP A 455 -19.08 15.84 -8.41
CA ASP A 455 -20.16 16.47 -7.63
C ASP A 455 -20.44 15.72 -6.33
N TYR A 456 -20.58 14.38 -6.41
CA TYR A 456 -20.84 13.49 -5.28
C TYR A 456 -19.60 13.31 -4.40
N LEU A 457 -18.40 13.32 -4.99
CA LEU A 457 -17.11 13.28 -4.30
C LEU A 457 -16.96 14.39 -3.24
N ARG A 458 -17.73 15.48 -3.32
CA ARG A 458 -17.82 16.51 -2.27
C ARG A 458 -18.24 15.94 -0.90
N TYR A 459 -18.86 14.77 -0.81
CA TYR A 459 -19.11 14.11 0.48
C TYR A 459 -17.83 13.84 1.28
N SER A 460 -16.69 13.58 0.60
CA SER A 460 -15.38 13.44 1.25
C SER A 460 -14.88 14.72 1.94
N MET A 461 -15.46 15.89 1.64
CA MET A 461 -15.07 17.17 2.26
C MET A 461 -15.68 17.39 3.64
N TYR A 462 -16.61 16.53 4.08
CA TYR A 462 -17.35 16.71 5.34
C TYR A 462 -16.82 15.78 6.44
N ASP A 463 -16.88 16.28 7.68
CA ASP A 463 -16.70 15.47 8.88
C ASP A 463 -17.66 14.26 8.90
N LYS A 464 -17.22 13.14 9.49
CA LYS A 464 -17.96 11.86 9.53
C LYS A 464 -19.43 12.01 9.91
N TYR A 465 -19.72 12.76 10.98
CA TYR A 465 -21.08 13.02 11.46
C TYR A 465 -21.49 14.50 11.32
N PHE A 466 -20.92 15.16 10.31
CA PHE A 466 -21.13 16.58 10.01
C PHE A 466 -20.90 17.50 11.22
N LYS A 467 -19.95 17.16 12.12
CA LYS A 467 -19.50 18.07 13.18
C LYS A 467 -18.67 19.21 12.59
N GLN A 468 -18.60 20.34 13.29
CA GLN A 468 -17.75 21.46 12.87
C GLN A 468 -16.26 21.13 13.10
N PRO A 469 -15.33 21.59 12.25
CA PRO A 469 -13.89 21.48 12.48
C PRO A 469 -13.44 22.12 13.81
N GLY A 470 -12.58 21.42 14.55
CA GLY A 470 -12.22 21.77 15.94
C GLY A 470 -13.04 21.05 17.02
N CYS A 471 -13.74 19.96 16.67
CA CYS A 471 -14.45 19.14 17.64
C CYS A 471 -13.49 18.48 18.65
N THR A 472 -13.92 18.37 19.91
CA THR A 472 -13.11 17.86 21.05
C THR A 472 -13.93 17.15 22.13
N SER A 473 -15.20 16.87 21.83
CA SER A 473 -16.11 15.98 22.59
C SER A 473 -17.30 15.65 21.70
N THR A 474 -18.00 14.54 21.96
CA THR A 474 -19.26 14.21 21.24
C THR A 474 -20.33 15.32 21.41
N SER A 475 -20.26 16.11 22.48
CA SER A 475 -21.10 17.28 22.75
C SER A 475 -20.74 18.53 21.92
N CYS A 476 -19.70 18.48 21.06
CA CYS A 476 -19.30 19.63 20.24
C CYS A 476 -20.42 20.06 19.26
N PRO A 477 -20.42 21.34 18.82
CA PRO A 477 -21.44 21.85 17.91
C PRO A 477 -21.60 21.01 16.63
N ALA A 478 -22.83 20.58 16.39
CA ALA A 478 -23.26 20.03 15.12
C ALA A 478 -23.08 21.08 14.00
N GLY A 479 -22.76 20.63 12.79
CA GLY A 479 -22.75 21.48 11.60
C GLY A 479 -24.17 21.87 11.18
N THR A 480 -24.31 23.09 10.69
CA THR A 480 -25.56 23.68 10.20
C THR A 480 -25.46 23.89 8.68
N GLY A 481 -24.85 22.91 8.00
CA GLY A 481 -24.45 22.98 6.60
C GLY A 481 -22.92 23.06 6.43
N LYS A 482 -22.45 23.96 5.56
CA LYS A 482 -21.04 23.95 5.08
C LYS A 482 -19.97 24.25 6.13
N ASN A 483 -20.33 24.68 7.33
CA ASN A 483 -19.42 24.75 8.47
C ASN A 483 -18.99 23.37 9.01
N ALA A 484 -19.54 22.27 8.51
CA ALA A 484 -19.02 20.92 8.69
C ALA A 484 -17.94 20.50 7.66
N SER A 485 -17.65 21.34 6.66
CA SER A 485 -16.69 21.02 5.60
C SER A 485 -15.25 21.34 6.00
N ASN A 486 -14.40 20.31 5.98
CA ASN A 486 -12.95 20.44 6.07
C ASN A 486 -12.31 20.82 4.71
N TYR A 487 -13.05 20.70 3.60
CA TYR A 487 -12.62 21.00 2.22
C TYR A 487 -11.39 20.20 1.70
N LEU A 488 -11.06 19.07 2.30
CA LEU A 488 -10.05 18.12 1.82
C LEU A 488 -10.74 16.89 1.21
N LEU A 489 -9.95 15.97 0.67
CA LEU A 489 -10.38 14.60 0.40
C LEU A 489 -10.06 13.77 1.65
N SER A 490 -11.06 13.51 2.48
CA SER A 490 -10.93 12.59 3.63
C SER A 490 -10.80 11.14 3.17
N TRP A 491 -10.55 10.21 4.10
CA TRP A 491 -10.31 8.79 3.78
C TRP A 491 -11.50 8.08 3.12
N TYR A 492 -12.72 8.50 3.44
CA TYR A 492 -13.93 7.94 2.87
C TYR A 492 -15.09 8.92 2.88
N TYR A 493 -16.07 8.67 2.01
CA TYR A 493 -17.46 8.86 2.38
C TYR A 493 -18.18 7.52 2.24
N ALA A 494 -19.25 7.33 3.01
CA ALA A 494 -20.03 6.10 2.96
C ALA A 494 -21.53 6.39 3.05
N TRP A 495 -22.34 5.51 2.47
CA TRP A 495 -23.79 5.62 2.47
C TRP A 495 -24.43 4.24 2.54
N GLY A 496 -25.62 4.15 3.13
CA GLY A 496 -26.34 2.89 3.30
C GLY A 496 -27.82 3.09 3.51
N GLY A 497 -28.57 1.99 3.55
CA GLY A 497 -30.01 2.03 3.75
C GLY A 497 -30.62 0.66 4.01
N ALA A 498 -31.87 0.66 4.46
CA ALA A 498 -32.62 -0.57 4.64
C ALA A 498 -32.74 -1.32 3.29
N TYR A 499 -32.57 -2.64 3.32
CA TYR A 499 -32.81 -3.51 2.16
C TYR A 499 -34.30 -3.65 1.86
N ASP A 500 -35.12 -3.68 2.92
CA ASP A 500 -36.58 -3.63 2.80
C ASP A 500 -37.02 -2.21 2.43
N THR A 501 -37.63 -2.04 1.26
CA THR A 501 -38.09 -0.73 0.75
C THR A 501 -39.30 -0.17 1.48
N SER A 502 -39.95 -0.96 2.35
CA SER A 502 -40.97 -0.51 3.30
C SER A 502 -40.38 0.03 4.61
N ALA A 503 -39.12 -0.29 4.92
CA ALA A 503 -38.41 0.28 6.06
C ALA A 503 -37.85 1.68 5.69
N GLY A 504 -38.21 2.69 6.48
CA GLY A 504 -38.03 4.10 6.13
C GLY A 504 -36.72 4.73 6.59
N TRP A 505 -35.55 4.16 6.25
CA TRP A 505 -34.26 4.81 6.54
C TRP A 505 -33.16 4.57 5.50
N ALA A 506 -32.33 5.61 5.33
CA ALA A 506 -31.03 5.59 4.69
C ALA A 506 -30.10 6.61 5.40
N TRP A 507 -28.78 6.42 5.32
CA TRP A 507 -27.77 7.23 5.99
C TRP A 507 -26.58 7.58 5.09
N ARG A 508 -25.84 8.64 5.44
CA ARG A 508 -24.60 9.12 4.81
C ARG A 508 -23.64 9.67 5.84
N ILE A 509 -22.35 9.40 5.65
CA ILE A 509 -21.25 9.94 6.44
C ILE A 509 -20.12 10.40 5.50
N GLY A 510 -19.44 11.50 5.86
CA GLY A 510 -18.11 11.81 5.32
C GLY A 510 -17.04 11.04 6.08
N SER A 511 -15.86 11.65 6.27
CA SER A 511 -14.85 11.16 7.22
C SER A 511 -14.12 12.31 7.90
N SER A 512 -13.84 12.14 9.18
CA SER A 512 -13.14 13.13 10.00
C SER A 512 -11.62 13.12 9.79
N HIS A 513 -11.08 12.11 9.10
CA HIS A 513 -9.64 11.83 8.98
C HIS A 513 -9.16 12.12 7.55
N ASN A 514 -8.07 12.89 7.42
CA ASN A 514 -7.61 13.41 6.14
C ASN A 514 -6.12 13.09 5.94
N HIS A 515 -5.80 12.23 4.97
CA HIS A 515 -4.43 11.86 4.65
C HIS A 515 -3.89 12.70 3.47
N SER A 516 -2.63 13.14 3.54
CA SER A 516 -1.98 13.91 2.47
C SER A 516 -1.88 13.11 1.18
N GLY A 517 -1.72 11.78 1.28
CA GLY A 517 -1.76 10.83 0.17
C GLY A 517 -3.06 10.84 -0.67
N TYR A 518 -4.19 11.29 -0.10
CA TYR A 518 -5.50 11.26 -0.77
C TYR A 518 -5.82 12.53 -1.57
N GLN A 519 -5.07 13.62 -1.38
CA GLN A 519 -5.40 14.90 -1.99
C GLN A 519 -5.12 14.89 -3.51
N ASN A 520 -5.84 15.71 -4.28
CA ASN A 520 -5.69 15.82 -5.73
C ASN A 520 -5.97 17.25 -6.25
N PRO A 521 -4.96 18.14 -6.24
CA PRO A 521 -5.12 19.51 -6.70
C PRO A 521 -5.45 19.63 -8.20
N LEU A 522 -5.05 18.68 -9.05
CA LEU A 522 -5.42 18.73 -10.46
C LEU A 522 -6.92 18.47 -10.64
N ALA A 523 -7.48 17.43 -10.02
CA ALA A 523 -8.91 17.17 -10.05
C ALA A 523 -9.70 18.35 -9.47
N ALA A 524 -9.29 18.89 -8.32
CA ALA A 524 -9.92 20.06 -7.71
C ALA A 524 -9.88 21.31 -8.61
N TRP A 525 -8.76 21.54 -9.31
CA TRP A 525 -8.66 22.60 -10.31
C TRP A 525 -9.53 22.35 -11.54
N ALA A 526 -9.56 21.11 -12.06
CA ALA A 526 -10.33 20.76 -13.24
C ALA A 526 -11.84 20.96 -13.01
N LEU A 527 -12.37 20.44 -11.89
CA LEU A 527 -13.79 20.57 -11.50
C LEU A 527 -14.21 22.02 -11.20
N SER A 528 -13.27 22.91 -10.86
CA SER A 528 -13.55 24.33 -10.62
C SER A 528 -13.32 25.24 -11.84
N ASN A 529 -12.40 24.90 -12.74
CA ASN A 529 -11.95 25.79 -13.83
C ASN A 529 -12.30 25.29 -15.23
N VAL A 530 -12.18 23.98 -15.51
CA VAL A 530 -12.33 23.42 -16.86
C VAL A 530 -13.81 23.27 -17.20
N ASN A 531 -14.31 24.05 -18.16
CA ASN A 531 -15.75 24.21 -18.42
C ASN A 531 -16.53 22.90 -18.67
N ALA A 532 -15.91 21.88 -19.29
CA ALA A 532 -16.55 20.59 -19.53
C ALA A 532 -16.57 19.65 -18.30
N LEU A 533 -15.77 19.96 -17.27
CA LEU A 533 -15.67 19.20 -16.02
C LEU A 533 -16.36 19.89 -14.83
N LYS A 534 -16.96 21.07 -15.01
CA LYS A 534 -17.70 21.75 -13.95
C LYS A 534 -18.94 20.93 -13.55
N PRO A 535 -19.08 20.53 -12.27
CA PRO A 535 -20.26 19.80 -11.80
C PRO A 535 -21.56 20.63 -11.92
N LYS A 536 -22.72 19.98 -11.77
CA LYS A 536 -24.03 20.62 -11.95
C LYS A 536 -24.61 21.21 -10.67
N GLY A 537 -24.14 20.77 -9.51
CA GLY A 537 -24.53 21.29 -8.21
C GLY A 537 -24.28 22.79 -8.13
N SER A 538 -25.30 23.54 -7.70
CA SER A 538 -25.32 25.02 -7.70
C SER A 538 -24.18 25.66 -6.89
N THR A 539 -23.50 24.90 -6.02
CA THR A 539 -22.37 25.36 -5.23
C THR A 539 -21.09 24.53 -5.43
N ALA A 540 -21.12 23.48 -6.26
CA ALA A 540 -20.02 22.54 -6.40
C ALA A 540 -18.72 23.21 -6.89
N VAL A 541 -18.81 24.14 -7.83
CA VAL A 541 -17.66 24.88 -8.38
C VAL A 541 -16.96 25.74 -7.30
N SER A 542 -17.71 26.34 -6.37
CA SER A 542 -17.12 27.13 -5.28
C SER A 542 -16.55 26.25 -4.16
N ASP A 543 -17.14 25.07 -3.91
CA ASP A 543 -16.55 24.07 -3.02
C ASP A 543 -15.21 23.56 -3.56
N TRP A 544 -15.13 23.20 -4.84
CA TRP A 544 -13.88 22.76 -5.47
C TRP A 544 -12.82 23.87 -5.56
N THR A 545 -13.23 25.13 -5.75
CA THR A 545 -12.32 26.28 -5.65
C THR A 545 -11.74 26.44 -4.24
N THR A 546 -12.59 26.23 -3.21
CA THR A 546 -12.17 26.26 -1.80
C THR A 546 -11.27 25.06 -1.48
N SER A 547 -11.62 23.87 -1.98
CA SER A 547 -10.85 22.65 -1.78
C SER A 547 -9.47 22.71 -2.43
N LEU A 548 -9.36 23.19 -3.67
CA LEU A 548 -8.05 23.43 -4.31
C LEU A 548 -7.13 24.28 -3.43
N THR A 549 -7.66 25.37 -2.88
CA THR A 549 -6.92 26.26 -1.98
C THR A 549 -6.53 25.54 -0.68
N ARG A 550 -7.49 24.85 -0.05
CA ARG A 550 -7.31 24.10 1.20
C ARG A 550 -6.30 22.96 1.08
N GLN A 551 -6.34 22.20 -0.01
CA GLN A 551 -5.40 21.11 -0.30
C GLN A 551 -3.97 21.65 -0.43
N VAL A 552 -3.76 22.69 -1.25
CA VAL A 552 -2.42 23.31 -1.44
C VAL A 552 -1.89 23.90 -0.13
N GLN A 553 -2.75 24.48 0.72
CA GLN A 553 -2.39 24.87 2.09
C GLN A 553 -2.01 23.64 2.96
N PHE A 554 -2.74 22.53 2.87
CA PHE A 554 -2.51 21.32 3.67
C PHE A 554 -1.17 20.65 3.38
N TYR A 555 -0.83 20.45 2.10
CA TYR A 555 0.51 19.97 1.68
C TYR A 555 1.63 20.84 2.27
N ARG A 556 1.45 22.17 2.26
CA ARG A 556 2.47 23.09 2.79
C ARG A 556 2.57 23.02 4.31
N TRP A 557 1.45 22.91 5.02
CA TRP A 557 1.43 22.77 6.48
C TRP A 557 2.05 21.44 6.95
N LEU A 558 1.94 20.38 6.15
CA LEU A 558 2.53 19.07 6.42
C LEU A 558 3.96 18.90 5.88
N GLN A 559 4.51 19.89 5.17
CA GLN A 559 5.83 19.77 4.58
C GLN A 559 6.93 19.86 5.66
N SER A 560 7.69 18.77 5.81
CA SER A 560 8.82 18.63 6.74
C SER A 560 9.94 19.64 6.51
N ALA A 561 10.85 19.73 7.49
CA ALA A 561 12.10 20.48 7.42
C ALA A 561 12.99 20.02 6.26
N GLU A 562 12.95 18.74 5.88
CA GLU A 562 13.70 18.16 4.77
C GLU A 562 13.00 18.38 3.43
N GLY A 563 11.73 17.97 3.28
CA GLY A 563 10.93 18.23 2.08
C GLY A 563 9.72 17.32 1.84
N ALA A 564 9.72 16.11 2.41
CA ALA A 564 8.60 15.16 2.39
C ALA A 564 7.34 15.71 3.09
N ILE A 565 6.17 15.12 2.79
CA ILE A 565 4.86 15.53 3.34
C ILE A 565 4.40 14.55 4.43
N ALA A 566 4.11 15.06 5.63
CA ALA A 566 3.62 14.24 6.74
C ALA A 566 2.16 13.75 6.54
N GLY A 567 1.70 12.87 7.42
CA GLY A 567 0.43 12.14 7.31
C GLY A 567 -0.78 13.04 7.06
N GLY A 568 -1.22 13.81 8.06
CA GLY A 568 -2.44 14.58 7.88
C GLY A 568 -3.02 15.25 9.13
N ALA A 569 -4.34 15.19 9.24
CA ALA A 569 -5.10 15.74 10.36
C ALA A 569 -6.47 15.09 10.54
N THR A 570 -6.95 15.06 11.78
CA THR A 570 -8.29 14.57 12.14
C THR A 570 -9.13 15.63 12.87
N ASN A 571 -10.44 15.64 12.59
CA ASN A 571 -11.45 16.33 13.41
C ASN A 571 -12.03 15.45 14.53
N SER A 572 -11.78 14.15 14.48
CA SER A 572 -12.22 13.17 15.48
C SER A 572 -10.99 12.49 16.06
N TRP A 573 -10.45 13.07 17.15
CA TRP A 573 -9.32 12.46 17.84
C TRP A 573 -9.73 11.10 18.41
N GLU A 574 -8.88 10.09 18.23
CA GLU A 574 -9.17 8.67 18.53
C GLU A 574 -10.50 8.17 17.90
N GLY A 575 -10.95 8.84 16.83
CA GLY A 575 -12.16 8.51 16.05
C GLY A 575 -13.50 8.62 16.79
N HIS A 576 -13.51 8.98 18.09
CA HIS A 576 -14.70 9.20 18.90
C HIS A 576 -14.85 10.65 19.43
N TYR A 577 -14.26 11.62 18.72
CA TYR A 577 -14.20 13.05 19.07
C TYR A 577 -13.59 13.33 20.45
N ALA A 578 -12.53 12.60 20.83
CA ALA A 578 -11.79 12.87 22.05
C ALA A 578 -11.11 14.26 22.02
N ALA A 579 -10.58 14.70 23.17
CA ALA A 579 -9.77 15.91 23.25
C ALA A 579 -8.32 15.59 22.86
N PRO A 580 -7.80 16.09 21.71
CA PRO A 580 -6.42 15.85 21.31
C PRO A 580 -5.44 16.53 22.28
N PRO A 581 -4.21 15.99 22.45
CA PRO A 581 -3.16 16.64 23.24
C PRO A 581 -3.01 18.13 22.91
N SER A 582 -3.05 18.99 23.94
CA SER A 582 -3.14 20.45 23.78
C SER A 582 -1.93 21.10 23.09
N THR A 583 -0.84 20.35 22.93
CA THR A 583 0.38 20.76 22.23
C THR A 583 0.34 20.52 20.72
N LEU A 584 -0.60 19.73 20.21
CA LEU A 584 -0.69 19.43 18.77
C LEU A 584 -1.15 20.67 17.97
N PRO A 585 -0.46 21.00 16.86
CA PRO A 585 -0.87 22.07 15.97
C PRO A 585 -2.16 21.67 15.24
N LYS A 586 -2.98 22.66 14.89
CA LYS A 586 -4.30 22.45 14.27
C LYS A 586 -4.43 23.09 12.90
N PHE A 587 -4.89 22.34 11.90
CA PHE A 587 -5.20 22.84 10.56
C PHE A 587 -6.71 23.05 10.41
N PHE A 588 -7.14 24.32 10.34
CA PHE A 588 -8.54 24.72 10.36
C PHE A 588 -9.36 24.07 11.50
N GLY A 589 -8.73 23.84 12.65
CA GLY A 589 -9.32 23.22 13.84
C GLY A 589 -9.00 21.72 14.01
N MET A 590 -8.73 21.00 12.92
CA MET A 590 -8.37 19.57 12.95
C MET A 590 -6.96 19.39 13.54
N ALA A 591 -6.78 18.44 14.46
CA ALA A 591 -5.46 18.19 15.06
C ALA A 591 -4.52 17.48 14.08
N TYR A 592 -3.23 17.83 14.13
CA TYR A 592 -2.18 17.10 13.41
C TYR A 592 -2.17 15.63 13.81
N ASP A 593 -2.02 14.79 12.80
CA ASP A 593 -1.99 13.34 12.88
C ASP A 593 -0.89 12.88 11.92
N TRP A 594 0.06 12.06 12.39
CA TRP A 594 1.20 11.62 11.60
C TRP A 594 0.95 10.28 10.88
N GLU A 595 -0.04 9.51 11.36
CA GLU A 595 -0.45 8.19 10.90
C GLU A 595 -1.98 8.09 10.68
N PRO A 596 -2.66 9.04 9.97
CA PRO A 596 -4.12 9.04 9.88
C PRO A 596 -4.74 7.71 9.47
N VAL A 597 -5.81 7.35 10.18
CA VAL A 597 -6.73 6.22 9.93
C VAL A 597 -6.23 4.83 10.32
N TYR A 598 -4.96 4.48 10.15
CA TYR A 598 -4.47 3.15 10.48
C TYR A 598 -3.00 3.13 10.93
N HIS A 599 -2.72 2.28 11.91
CA HIS A 599 -1.47 2.18 12.66
C HIS A 599 -0.74 0.84 12.47
N ASP A 600 -1.40 -0.19 11.91
CA ASP A 600 -0.77 -1.48 11.57
C ASP A 600 -0.83 -1.77 10.06
N PRO A 601 0.20 -1.36 9.28
CA PRO A 601 1.30 -0.47 9.65
C PRO A 601 0.90 1.03 9.63
N PRO A 602 1.68 1.94 10.25
CA PRO A 602 1.35 3.37 10.28
C PRO A 602 1.22 4.00 8.89
N SER A 603 0.07 4.63 8.62
CA SER A 603 -0.35 4.94 7.24
C SER A 603 0.63 5.76 6.40
N ASN A 604 1.28 6.77 6.99
CA ASN A 604 2.26 7.60 6.29
C ASN A 604 3.71 7.08 6.40
N GLN A 605 3.93 5.83 6.83
CA GLN A 605 5.25 5.22 6.72
C GLN A 605 5.60 4.83 5.28
N TRP A 606 4.60 4.62 4.39
CA TRP A 606 4.87 4.18 3.02
C TRP A 606 5.18 5.35 2.07
N PHE A 607 6.34 5.29 1.40
CA PHE A 607 6.75 6.31 0.43
C PHE A 607 5.83 6.41 -0.81
N GLY A 608 5.04 5.38 -1.13
CA GLY A 608 4.11 5.42 -2.26
C GLY A 608 3.12 6.59 -2.23
N PHE A 609 2.62 6.98 -1.04
CA PHE A 609 1.80 8.18 -0.90
C PHE A 609 2.54 9.48 -1.24
N GLN A 610 3.86 9.53 -1.06
CA GLN A 610 4.66 10.67 -1.50
C GLN A 610 4.65 10.77 -3.02
N ALA A 611 4.91 9.67 -3.73
CA ALA A 611 4.90 9.61 -5.19
C ALA A 611 3.52 9.93 -5.77
N TRP A 612 2.49 9.13 -5.43
CA TRP A 612 1.12 9.27 -5.94
C TRP A 612 0.53 10.66 -5.71
N SER A 613 0.74 11.23 -4.53
CA SER A 613 0.12 12.50 -4.16
C SER A 613 0.87 13.69 -4.75
N MET A 614 2.21 13.68 -4.69
CA MET A 614 3.00 14.77 -5.27
C MET A 614 3.03 14.73 -6.80
N GLU A 615 2.74 13.60 -7.45
CA GLU A 615 2.46 13.53 -8.89
C GLU A 615 1.27 14.44 -9.26
N ARG A 616 0.16 14.35 -8.51
CA ARG A 616 -1.03 15.21 -8.70
C ARG A 616 -0.72 16.69 -8.50
N VAL A 617 0.23 17.01 -7.60
CA VAL A 617 0.75 18.39 -7.42
C VAL A 617 1.64 18.81 -8.60
N ALA A 618 2.48 17.90 -9.12
CA ALA A 618 3.34 18.15 -10.28
C ALA A 618 2.52 18.37 -11.56
N GLU A 619 1.46 17.59 -11.79
CA GLU A 619 0.50 17.80 -12.87
C GLU A 619 -0.26 19.12 -12.74
N TYR A 620 -0.74 19.47 -11.53
CA TYR A 620 -1.37 20.76 -11.27
C TYR A 620 -0.42 21.93 -11.55
N TYR A 621 0.85 21.84 -11.14
CA TYR A 621 1.87 22.82 -11.48
C TYR A 621 2.17 22.86 -12.98
N TYR A 622 2.24 21.70 -13.65
CA TYR A 622 2.43 21.63 -15.10
C TYR A 622 1.28 22.28 -15.87
N ALA A 623 0.04 22.00 -15.52
CA ALA A 623 -1.15 22.57 -16.17
C ALA A 623 -1.27 24.09 -15.93
N THR A 624 -1.01 24.57 -14.71
CA THR A 624 -1.37 25.95 -14.31
C THR A 624 -0.20 26.91 -14.10
N GLY A 625 1.00 26.40 -13.84
CA GLY A 625 2.15 27.21 -13.40
C GLY A 625 2.05 27.75 -11.97
N ASN A 626 1.14 27.22 -11.13
CA ASN A 626 0.89 27.73 -9.77
C ASN A 626 2.18 27.80 -8.91
N ALA A 627 2.47 28.98 -8.37
CA ALA A 627 3.69 29.26 -7.62
C ALA A 627 3.75 28.58 -6.24
N ASN A 628 2.61 28.34 -5.59
CA ASN A 628 2.56 27.62 -4.30
C ASN A 628 2.83 26.12 -4.51
N ALA A 629 2.23 25.53 -5.54
CA ALA A 629 2.53 24.15 -5.96
C ALA A 629 4.02 24.00 -6.33
N LYS A 630 4.58 24.94 -7.12
CA LYS A 630 6.02 24.98 -7.40
C LYS A 630 6.86 25.05 -6.12
N THR A 631 6.49 25.89 -5.16
CA THR A 631 7.25 26.06 -3.90
C THR A 631 7.29 24.77 -3.07
N ILE A 632 6.19 23.99 -3.06
CA ILE A 632 6.14 22.69 -2.38
C ILE A 632 6.99 21.68 -3.15
N LEU A 633 6.83 21.60 -4.48
CA LEU A 633 7.57 20.69 -5.36
C LEU A 633 9.07 20.94 -5.37
N ASP A 634 9.53 22.19 -5.44
CA ASP A 634 10.96 22.53 -5.45
C ASP A 634 11.68 21.94 -4.23
N LYS A 635 11.05 21.98 -3.06
CA LYS A 635 11.60 21.39 -1.84
C LYS A 635 11.46 19.86 -1.82
N TRP A 636 10.28 19.33 -2.17
CA TRP A 636 10.03 17.88 -2.17
C TRP A 636 10.93 17.15 -3.18
N VAL A 637 11.04 17.65 -4.41
CA VAL A 637 11.88 17.06 -5.46
C VAL A 637 13.36 17.14 -5.10
N SER A 638 13.81 18.24 -4.49
CA SER A 638 15.19 18.34 -4.00
C SER A 638 15.51 17.29 -2.93
N TRP A 639 14.59 17.04 -1.99
CA TRP A 639 14.72 15.98 -0.99
C TRP A 639 14.69 14.58 -1.61
N ALA A 640 13.72 14.30 -2.48
CA ALA A 640 13.56 12.97 -3.09
C ALA A 640 14.76 12.61 -3.99
N LEU A 641 15.24 13.55 -4.82
CA LEU A 641 16.42 13.33 -5.67
C LEU A 641 17.71 13.17 -4.86
N ALA A 642 17.85 13.87 -3.73
CA ALA A 642 18.99 13.68 -2.82
C ALA A 642 19.00 12.31 -2.11
N ASN A 643 17.86 11.60 -2.13
CA ASN A 643 17.67 10.28 -1.53
C ASN A 643 17.33 9.21 -2.58
N THR A 644 17.62 9.46 -3.87
CA THR A 644 17.45 8.49 -4.96
C THR A 644 18.81 8.13 -5.54
N THR A 645 19.14 6.84 -5.51
CA THR A 645 20.32 6.28 -6.19
C THR A 645 19.88 5.66 -7.50
N VAL A 646 20.58 5.97 -8.60
CA VAL A 646 20.50 5.19 -9.85
C VAL A 646 21.93 4.89 -10.29
N ASN A 647 22.24 3.60 -10.45
CA ASN A 647 23.57 3.10 -10.71
C ASN A 647 23.88 3.04 -12.21
N SER A 648 25.16 2.93 -12.56
CA SER A 648 25.61 2.79 -13.96
C SER A 648 25.23 1.45 -14.59
N ASP A 649 24.86 0.46 -13.78
CA ASP A 649 24.25 -0.79 -14.25
C ASP A 649 22.73 -0.67 -14.46
N GLY A 650 22.09 0.45 -14.12
CA GLY A 650 20.65 0.67 -14.27
C GLY A 650 19.78 0.14 -13.12
N SER A 651 20.37 -0.46 -12.08
CA SER A 651 19.68 -0.66 -10.81
C SER A 651 19.40 0.70 -10.14
N TYR A 652 18.27 0.82 -9.44
CA TYR A 652 17.86 2.04 -8.75
C TYR A 652 17.31 1.72 -7.36
N GLN A 653 17.41 2.69 -6.45
CA GLN A 653 16.80 2.63 -5.13
C GLN A 653 16.37 4.04 -4.68
N PHE A 654 15.15 4.14 -4.15
CA PHE A 654 14.59 5.35 -3.52
C PHE A 654 13.92 4.95 -2.18
N PRO A 655 13.48 5.90 -1.34
CA PRO A 655 12.98 5.58 0.01
C PRO A 655 11.78 4.62 -0.03
N SER A 656 11.69 3.71 0.92
CA SER A 656 10.55 2.79 1.05
C SER A 656 9.74 3.10 2.30
N THR A 657 10.31 2.80 3.47
CA THR A 657 9.72 3.09 4.78
C THR A 657 10.25 4.41 5.33
N LEU A 658 9.33 5.29 5.71
CA LEU A 658 9.54 6.61 6.28
C LEU A 658 9.18 6.61 7.77
N LYS A 659 9.98 7.33 8.56
CA LYS A 659 9.71 7.54 9.99
C LYS A 659 9.67 9.03 10.29
N TRP A 660 8.59 9.44 10.97
CA TRP A 660 8.29 10.82 11.30
C TRP A 660 8.66 11.15 12.75
N THR A 661 9.09 12.38 13.00
CA THR A 661 9.29 12.92 14.36
C THR A 661 8.95 14.40 14.42
N GLY A 662 8.50 14.85 15.59
CA GLY A 662 8.03 16.23 15.77
C GLY A 662 6.64 16.47 15.19
N GLN A 663 6.33 17.73 14.87
CA GLN A 663 5.01 18.19 14.46
C GLN A 663 5.13 19.53 13.70
N PRO A 664 4.13 19.94 12.88
CA PRO A 664 4.11 21.27 12.29
C PRO A 664 4.33 22.40 13.32
N ASP A 665 5.10 23.42 12.96
CA ASP A 665 5.58 24.44 13.91
C ASP A 665 4.44 25.29 14.51
N SER A 666 3.28 25.35 13.85
CA SER A 666 2.14 26.15 14.29
C SER A 666 0.80 25.63 13.75
N SER A 667 -0.28 25.91 14.49
CA SER A 667 -1.66 25.84 13.98
C SER A 667 -1.88 26.83 12.83
N PHE A 668 -2.69 26.47 11.85
CA PHE A 668 -2.97 27.29 10.68
C PHE A 668 -4.47 27.29 10.33
N SER A 669 -5.03 28.49 10.09
CA SER A 669 -6.40 28.68 9.58
C SER A 669 -6.51 29.94 8.71
N GLY A 670 -5.42 30.33 8.03
CA GLY A 670 -5.31 31.59 7.30
C GLY A 670 -5.74 31.52 5.84
N THR A 671 -5.83 32.68 5.19
CA THR A 671 -6.08 32.82 3.75
C THR A 671 -4.82 32.72 2.87
N GLY A 672 -3.63 32.94 3.47
CA GLY A 672 -2.34 32.82 2.79
C GLY A 672 -1.83 31.37 2.72
N MET A 673 -0.51 31.21 2.63
CA MET A 673 0.15 29.91 2.78
C MET A 673 0.70 29.75 4.22
N PRO A 674 0.76 28.51 4.76
CA PRO A 674 1.47 28.22 5.99
C PRO A 674 2.97 28.53 5.89
N ALA A 675 3.60 28.76 7.06
CA ALA A 675 5.04 28.89 7.19
C ALA A 675 5.79 27.62 6.74
N ALA A 676 7.12 27.69 6.66
CA ALA A 676 7.93 26.47 6.60
C ALA A 676 8.00 25.86 8.01
N ASN A 677 7.88 24.53 8.12
CA ASN A 677 8.20 23.85 9.37
C ASN A 677 9.72 23.71 9.53
N THR A 678 10.16 23.76 10.78
CA THR A 678 11.54 23.60 11.23
C THR A 678 11.68 22.51 12.31
N GLY A 679 10.58 22.13 12.99
CA GLY A 679 10.51 21.07 14.00
C GLY A 679 9.72 19.82 13.58
N LEU A 680 9.34 19.71 12.31
CA LEU A 680 8.73 18.50 11.71
C LEU A 680 9.76 17.80 10.83
N HIS A 681 10.14 16.57 11.16
CA HIS A 681 11.22 15.86 10.49
C HIS A 681 10.80 14.50 9.92
N VAL A 682 11.31 14.19 8.73
CA VAL A 682 11.29 12.83 8.15
C VAL A 682 12.66 12.18 8.25
N SER A 683 12.67 10.87 8.46
CA SER A 683 13.85 10.00 8.34
C SER A 683 13.50 8.79 7.49
N ILE A 684 14.48 8.28 6.74
CA ILE A 684 14.31 7.11 5.88
C ILE A 684 14.82 5.89 6.67
N VAL A 685 14.02 4.83 6.71
CA VAL A 685 14.36 3.58 7.42
C VAL A 685 15.05 2.61 6.47
N ASP A 686 14.51 2.47 5.26
CA ASP A 686 15.00 1.58 4.20
C ASP A 686 14.64 2.11 2.80
N TYR A 687 15.09 1.39 1.77
CA TYR A 687 14.98 1.76 0.36
C TYR A 687 14.42 0.60 -0.47
N THR A 688 13.74 0.91 -1.57
CA THR A 688 13.12 -0.07 -2.48
C THR A 688 13.40 0.25 -3.95
N ASP A 689 13.25 -0.79 -4.78
CA ASP A 689 13.16 -0.80 -6.23
C ASP A 689 11.72 -0.96 -6.77
N ASP A 690 10.68 -0.81 -5.93
CA ASP A 690 9.23 -0.92 -6.27
C ASP A 690 8.89 -0.28 -7.62
N ILE A 691 8.57 -1.12 -8.60
CA ILE A 691 8.31 -0.73 -9.99
C ILE A 691 7.09 0.19 -10.16
N GLY A 692 6.05 0.04 -9.33
CA GLY A 692 4.83 0.83 -9.43
C GLY A 692 5.04 2.23 -8.87
N VAL A 693 5.61 2.30 -7.66
CA VAL A 693 6.00 3.57 -7.04
C VAL A 693 7.06 4.28 -7.88
N ALA A 694 7.99 3.55 -8.51
CA ALA A 694 8.95 4.10 -9.47
C ALA A 694 8.26 4.72 -10.70
N GLY A 695 7.19 4.10 -11.22
CA GLY A 695 6.40 4.63 -12.34
C GLY A 695 5.72 5.95 -12.03
N SER A 696 5.03 6.05 -10.88
CA SER A 696 4.45 7.32 -10.41
C SER A 696 5.51 8.37 -10.08
N TYR A 697 6.60 7.98 -9.40
CA TYR A 697 7.70 8.89 -9.08
C TYR A 697 8.37 9.44 -10.35
N ALA A 698 8.55 8.61 -11.38
CA ALA A 698 8.99 9.06 -12.70
C ALA A 698 8.00 10.08 -13.31
N LYS A 699 6.68 9.83 -13.30
CA LYS A 699 5.68 10.79 -13.80
C LYS A 699 5.71 12.14 -13.08
N LEU A 700 5.76 12.12 -11.74
CA LEU A 700 5.97 13.32 -10.92
C LEU A 700 7.20 14.11 -11.39
N LEU A 701 8.36 13.44 -11.45
CA LEU A 701 9.61 14.07 -11.87
C LEU A 701 9.55 14.60 -13.30
N MET A 702 8.88 13.92 -14.23
CA MET A 702 8.70 14.37 -15.61
C MET A 702 7.83 15.63 -15.72
N PHE A 703 6.66 15.65 -15.07
CA PHE A 703 5.77 16.83 -15.10
C PHE A 703 6.43 18.05 -14.44
N TYR A 704 7.10 17.84 -13.30
CA TYR A 704 7.90 18.89 -12.67
C TYR A 704 9.05 19.36 -13.58
N ALA A 705 9.84 18.45 -14.14
CA ALA A 705 10.97 18.78 -15.00
C ALA A 705 10.56 19.54 -16.26
N ALA A 706 9.47 19.13 -16.91
CA ALA A 706 8.94 19.78 -18.12
C ALA A 706 8.45 21.21 -17.86
N LYS A 707 7.97 21.52 -16.64
CA LYS A 707 7.48 22.85 -16.27
C LYS A 707 8.54 23.76 -15.62
N ALA A 708 9.43 23.19 -14.80
CA ALA A 708 10.50 23.91 -14.10
C ALA A 708 11.83 23.95 -14.88
N ASN A 709 11.92 23.26 -16.02
CA ASN A 709 13.15 23.05 -16.79
C ASN A 709 14.29 22.40 -15.96
N ASN A 710 13.95 21.44 -15.09
CA ASN A 710 14.90 20.78 -14.20
C ASN A 710 15.52 19.54 -14.86
N THR A 711 16.80 19.64 -15.25
CA THR A 711 17.54 18.56 -15.93
C THR A 711 17.72 17.33 -15.04
N GLN A 712 18.02 17.49 -13.75
CA GLN A 712 18.28 16.35 -12.84
C GLN A 712 17.01 15.51 -12.65
N ALA A 713 15.86 16.16 -12.44
CA ALA A 713 14.57 15.49 -12.35
C ALA A 713 14.24 14.70 -13.64
N LYS A 714 14.46 15.31 -14.81
CA LYS A 714 14.29 14.62 -16.11
C LYS A 714 15.21 13.39 -16.23
N THR A 715 16.50 13.57 -15.98
CA THR A 715 17.49 12.48 -16.12
C THR A 715 17.22 11.34 -15.15
N THR A 716 16.81 11.64 -13.91
CA THR A 716 16.46 10.61 -12.92
C THR A 716 15.19 9.87 -13.34
N ALA A 717 14.13 10.57 -13.78
CA ALA A 717 12.92 9.93 -14.30
C ALA A 717 13.22 9.02 -15.50
N LYS A 718 14.08 9.46 -16.43
CA LYS A 718 14.53 8.65 -17.56
C LYS A 718 15.23 7.37 -17.06
N ALA A 719 16.17 7.51 -16.12
CA ALA A 719 17.01 6.41 -15.67
C ALA A 719 16.22 5.36 -14.84
N LEU A 720 15.20 5.78 -14.09
CA LEU A 720 14.22 4.86 -13.47
C LEU A 720 13.50 4.03 -14.54
N LEU A 721 12.94 4.69 -15.57
CA LEU A 721 12.21 4.01 -16.64
C LEU A 721 13.11 3.11 -17.50
N ASP A 722 14.35 3.52 -17.78
CA ASP A 722 15.35 2.70 -18.46
C ASP A 722 15.69 1.45 -17.63
N GLY A 723 15.90 1.59 -16.32
CA GLY A 723 16.20 0.49 -15.40
C GLY A 723 15.07 -0.56 -15.35
N ILE A 724 13.84 -0.10 -15.11
CA ILE A 724 12.63 -0.95 -15.15
C ILE A 724 12.54 -1.68 -16.49
N TRP A 725 12.70 -0.96 -17.60
CA TRP A 725 12.55 -1.52 -18.94
C TRP A 725 13.64 -2.53 -19.30
N GLN A 726 14.87 -2.34 -18.81
CA GLN A 726 16.02 -3.18 -19.14
C GLN A 726 16.13 -4.43 -18.26
N TYR A 727 15.72 -4.37 -16.99
CA TYR A 727 16.02 -5.43 -16.00
C TYR A 727 14.82 -6.11 -15.35
N HIS A 728 13.63 -5.52 -15.41
CA HIS A 728 12.45 -6.02 -14.67
C HIS A 728 11.35 -6.54 -15.59
N GLN A 729 11.61 -6.74 -16.89
CA GLN A 729 10.61 -7.28 -17.83
C GLN A 729 10.51 -8.82 -17.82
N ASP A 730 9.26 -9.29 -17.91
CA ASP A 730 8.89 -10.69 -18.11
C ASP A 730 7.82 -10.83 -19.22
N SER A 731 7.10 -11.96 -19.28
CA SER A 731 6.03 -12.20 -20.25
C SER A 731 4.72 -11.46 -19.97
N LYS A 732 4.41 -11.20 -18.70
CA LYS A 732 3.16 -10.57 -18.24
C LYS A 732 3.25 -9.06 -18.19
N GLY A 733 4.42 -8.49 -17.91
CA GLY A 733 4.56 -7.06 -17.67
C GLY A 733 5.99 -6.67 -17.33
N VAL A 734 6.12 -6.09 -16.14
CA VAL A 734 7.35 -5.97 -15.37
C VAL A 734 7.11 -6.45 -13.94
N SER A 735 8.12 -7.04 -13.29
CA SER A 735 8.06 -7.50 -11.90
C SER A 735 9.42 -7.47 -11.20
N VAL A 736 9.42 -7.37 -9.88
CA VAL A 736 10.58 -7.50 -8.99
C VAL A 736 10.32 -8.59 -7.92
N PRO A 737 11.36 -9.25 -7.38
CA PRO A 737 11.21 -10.32 -6.40
C PRO A 737 10.88 -9.77 -5.00
N GLU A 738 9.60 -9.79 -4.62
CA GLU A 738 9.12 -9.35 -3.31
C GLU A 738 9.15 -10.49 -2.27
N THR A 739 9.82 -10.27 -1.14
CA THR A 739 9.88 -11.25 -0.04
C THR A 739 8.79 -10.97 1.00
N LYS A 740 7.74 -11.79 1.02
CA LYS A 740 6.54 -11.59 1.84
C LYS A 740 6.69 -12.17 3.25
N THR A 741 7.53 -11.52 4.05
CA THR A 741 7.74 -11.87 5.48
C THR A 741 6.48 -11.71 6.32
N ASP A 742 5.63 -10.76 5.94
CA ASP A 742 4.31 -10.48 6.51
C ASP A 742 3.33 -11.64 6.38
N TYR A 743 3.51 -12.57 5.44
CA TYR A 743 2.64 -13.75 5.29
C TYR A 743 2.76 -14.77 6.43
N GLN A 744 3.63 -14.55 7.43
CA GLN A 744 3.53 -15.23 8.72
C GLN A 744 2.18 -14.95 9.42
N ARG A 745 1.55 -13.80 9.14
CA ARG A 745 0.26 -13.38 9.71
C ARG A 745 -0.96 -14.09 9.12
N LEU A 746 -0.79 -14.96 8.14
CA LEU A 746 -1.92 -15.70 7.55
C LEU A 746 -2.52 -16.73 8.53
N ASP A 747 -1.78 -17.11 9.58
CA ASP A 747 -2.28 -17.88 10.74
C ASP A 747 -2.51 -16.99 11.99
N ASP A 748 -2.46 -15.65 11.89
CA ASP A 748 -2.81 -14.77 13.03
C ASP A 748 -4.28 -14.95 13.44
N PRO A 749 -4.60 -14.94 14.75
CA PRO A 749 -5.97 -14.99 15.24
C PRO A 749 -6.71 -13.69 14.95
N ILE A 750 -7.90 -13.77 14.36
CA ILE A 750 -8.76 -12.61 14.12
C ILE A 750 -9.69 -12.42 15.32
N TYR A 751 -9.88 -11.16 15.76
CA TYR A 751 -10.80 -10.91 16.87
C TYR A 751 -12.25 -11.21 16.46
N VAL A 752 -12.94 -12.02 17.27
CA VAL A 752 -14.39 -12.27 17.18
C VAL A 752 -14.99 -12.13 18.58
N PRO A 753 -16.09 -11.38 18.77
CA PRO A 753 -16.71 -11.19 20.09
C PRO A 753 -17.07 -12.50 20.79
N SER A 754 -16.85 -12.56 22.10
CA SER A 754 -17.06 -13.78 22.89
C SER A 754 -18.49 -14.28 22.81
N GLY A 755 -18.68 -15.52 22.34
CA GLY A 755 -19.98 -16.15 22.17
C GLY A 755 -20.67 -15.87 20.82
N TRP A 756 -20.14 -14.96 20.01
CA TRP A 756 -20.56 -14.78 18.62
C TRP A 756 -20.05 -15.96 17.77
N THR A 757 -20.89 -16.47 16.87
CA THR A 757 -20.51 -17.50 15.90
C THR A 757 -21.28 -17.33 14.60
N GLY A 758 -20.61 -17.59 13.48
CA GLY A 758 -21.18 -17.46 12.14
C GLY A 758 -20.47 -18.33 11.11
N LYS A 759 -20.87 -18.21 9.84
CA LYS A 759 -20.23 -18.91 8.72
C LYS A 759 -20.02 -18.05 7.48
N MET A 760 -18.86 -18.24 6.85
CA MET A 760 -18.60 -17.77 5.48
C MET A 760 -19.39 -18.61 4.46
N PRO A 761 -19.62 -18.12 3.22
CA PRO A 761 -20.44 -18.84 2.24
C PRO A 761 -19.92 -20.23 1.82
N ASN A 762 -18.60 -20.45 1.87
CA ASN A 762 -17.98 -21.76 1.66
C ASN A 762 -18.20 -22.76 2.82
N GLY A 763 -18.75 -22.30 3.95
CA GLY A 763 -18.99 -23.10 5.14
C GLY A 763 -17.94 -22.97 6.25
N ASP A 764 -16.87 -22.19 6.05
CA ASP A 764 -15.88 -21.91 7.11
C ASP A 764 -16.55 -21.31 8.34
N THR A 765 -16.03 -21.63 9.53
CA THR A 765 -16.66 -21.22 10.79
C THR A 765 -15.93 -20.04 11.40
N ILE A 766 -16.66 -18.94 11.58
CA ILE A 766 -16.18 -17.71 12.19
C ILE A 766 -16.53 -17.76 13.68
N ASN A 767 -15.54 -17.80 14.57
CA ASN A 767 -15.70 -17.81 16.03
C ASN A 767 -14.40 -17.32 16.72
N SER A 768 -14.36 -17.29 18.05
CA SER A 768 -13.21 -16.79 18.85
C SER A 768 -11.90 -17.57 18.71
N ASN A 769 -11.84 -18.65 17.91
CA ASN A 769 -10.63 -19.40 17.57
C ASN A 769 -10.24 -19.28 16.09
N SER A 770 -10.90 -18.38 15.33
CA SER A 770 -10.60 -18.16 13.92
C SER A 770 -9.27 -17.43 13.72
N THR A 771 -8.50 -17.87 12.73
CA THR A 771 -7.35 -17.17 12.14
C THR A 771 -7.70 -16.62 10.75
N PHE A 772 -6.86 -15.75 10.16
CA PHE A 772 -7.07 -15.18 8.82
C PHE A 772 -7.41 -16.27 7.78
N ILE A 773 -6.59 -17.32 7.71
CA ILE A 773 -6.78 -18.44 6.77
C ILE A 773 -7.97 -19.35 7.13
N SER A 774 -8.40 -19.39 8.39
CA SER A 774 -9.49 -20.28 8.83
C SER A 774 -10.86 -19.89 8.29
N ILE A 775 -11.05 -18.61 7.92
CA ILE A 775 -12.26 -18.07 7.28
C ILE A 775 -12.06 -17.79 5.78
N ARG A 776 -10.91 -18.20 5.24
CA ARG A 776 -10.49 -18.06 3.84
C ARG A 776 -9.96 -19.41 3.33
N SER A 777 -10.54 -20.54 3.74
CA SER A 777 -9.96 -21.87 3.52
C SER A 777 -9.79 -22.26 2.05
N TRP A 778 -10.50 -21.57 1.15
CA TRP A 778 -10.31 -21.65 -0.30
C TRP A 778 -8.86 -21.33 -0.73
N TYR A 779 -8.12 -20.51 0.03
CA TYR A 779 -6.71 -20.22 -0.23
C TYR A 779 -5.83 -21.47 -0.24
N LYS A 780 -6.23 -22.54 0.45
CA LYS A 780 -5.46 -23.80 0.49
C LYS A 780 -5.50 -24.58 -0.83
N ASN A 781 -6.26 -24.10 -1.82
CA ASN A 781 -6.29 -24.59 -3.20
C ASN A 781 -5.51 -23.69 -4.18
N ASP A 782 -4.95 -22.57 -3.71
CA ASP A 782 -4.16 -21.66 -4.54
C ASP A 782 -2.84 -22.33 -4.98
N PRO A 783 -2.41 -22.18 -6.25
CA PRO A 783 -1.18 -22.79 -6.74
C PRO A 783 0.09 -22.34 -5.99
N ASP A 784 0.08 -21.15 -5.38
CA ASP A 784 1.17 -20.62 -4.55
C ASP A 784 1.00 -20.91 -3.04
N TRP A 785 -0.10 -21.53 -2.60
CA TRP A 785 -0.26 -21.95 -1.20
C TRP A 785 0.87 -22.85 -0.68
N PRO A 786 1.42 -23.84 -1.43
CA PRO A 786 2.42 -24.75 -0.89
C PRO A 786 3.72 -24.07 -0.40
N LYS A 787 4.16 -22.98 -1.04
CA LYS A 787 5.33 -22.21 -0.56
C LYS A 787 5.01 -21.33 0.67
N VAL A 788 3.75 -20.91 0.81
CA VAL A 788 3.25 -20.17 1.98
C VAL A 788 3.08 -21.10 3.18
N GLN A 789 2.43 -22.25 3.00
CA GLN A 789 2.31 -23.29 4.03
C GLN A 789 3.69 -23.73 4.54
N ALA A 790 4.67 -23.93 3.65
CA ALA A 790 6.03 -24.29 4.05
C ALA A 790 6.70 -23.24 4.97
N TYR A 791 6.41 -21.95 4.77
CA TYR A 791 6.88 -20.86 5.64
C TYR A 791 6.15 -20.84 6.99
N LEU A 792 4.81 -20.97 6.98
CA LEU A 792 3.98 -21.06 8.19
C LEU A 792 4.37 -22.27 9.07
N ASP A 793 4.64 -23.43 8.44
CA ASP A 793 5.12 -24.65 9.09
C ASP A 793 6.58 -24.52 9.63
N GLY A 794 7.27 -23.40 9.37
CA GLY A 794 8.67 -23.17 9.74
C GLY A 794 9.67 -24.02 8.95
N THR A 795 9.26 -24.61 7.82
CA THR A 795 10.09 -25.51 7.00
C THR A 795 10.80 -24.82 5.83
N ALA A 796 10.40 -23.59 5.50
CA ALA A 796 11.00 -22.74 4.47
C ALA A 796 11.23 -21.31 4.99
N SER A 797 12.02 -20.53 4.26
CA SER A 797 12.10 -19.07 4.44
C SER A 797 10.82 -18.38 3.98
N ALA A 798 10.68 -17.09 4.29
CA ALA A 798 9.60 -16.25 3.77
C ALA A 798 9.48 -16.40 2.24
N PRO A 799 8.25 -16.53 1.70
CA PRO A 799 8.03 -16.81 0.29
C PRO A 799 8.33 -15.56 -0.57
N VAL A 800 8.88 -15.80 -1.76
CA VAL A 800 9.13 -14.76 -2.75
C VAL A 800 8.07 -14.82 -3.86
N PHE A 801 7.62 -13.65 -4.29
CA PHE A 801 6.62 -13.45 -5.35
C PHE A 801 7.14 -12.47 -6.40
N HIS A 802 6.53 -12.52 -7.58
CA HIS A 802 6.71 -11.56 -8.67
C HIS A 802 5.32 -11.05 -9.03
N TYR A 803 4.91 -9.92 -8.45
CA TYR A 803 3.52 -9.46 -8.53
C TYR A 803 3.26 -8.53 -9.72
N HIS A 804 2.19 -8.83 -10.44
CA HIS A 804 1.68 -8.03 -11.54
C HIS A 804 0.46 -7.22 -11.08
N ARG A 805 0.67 -6.38 -10.06
CA ARG A 805 -0.33 -5.41 -9.58
C ARG A 805 -0.79 -4.54 -10.76
N PHE A 806 -2.08 -4.54 -11.06
CA PHE A 806 -2.64 -3.83 -12.21
C PHE A 806 -2.27 -2.35 -12.19
N TRP A 807 -2.43 -1.68 -11.04
CA TRP A 807 -2.05 -0.28 -10.87
C TRP A 807 -0.56 -0.03 -11.16
N ALA A 808 0.34 -0.92 -10.72
CA ALA A 808 1.78 -0.78 -10.93
C ALA A 808 2.18 -0.93 -12.40
N GLN A 809 1.57 -1.89 -13.11
CA GLN A 809 1.78 -2.04 -14.55
C GLN A 809 1.28 -0.82 -15.33
N VAL A 810 0.15 -0.23 -14.90
CA VAL A 810 -0.36 1.02 -15.48
C VAL A 810 0.53 2.21 -15.14
N ASP A 811 1.05 2.34 -13.91
CA ASP A 811 1.96 3.41 -13.52
C ASP A 811 3.23 3.39 -14.39
N VAL A 812 3.85 2.22 -14.59
CA VAL A 812 5.00 2.04 -15.49
C VAL A 812 4.61 2.32 -16.95
N ALA A 813 3.51 1.77 -17.45
CA ALA A 813 3.08 1.96 -18.83
C ALA A 813 2.80 3.45 -19.12
N THR A 814 1.98 4.10 -18.30
CA THR A 814 1.64 5.52 -18.47
C THR A 814 2.87 6.42 -18.31
N ALA A 815 3.84 6.06 -17.46
CA ALA A 815 5.11 6.77 -17.38
C ALA A 815 5.94 6.68 -18.69
N LEU A 816 6.04 5.48 -19.29
CA LEU A 816 6.68 5.32 -20.61
C LEU A 816 5.98 6.19 -21.66
N GLY A 817 4.64 6.14 -21.73
CA GLY A 817 3.86 6.98 -22.66
C GLY A 817 4.09 8.48 -22.44
N GLN A 818 4.08 8.91 -21.17
CA GLN A 818 4.26 10.30 -20.77
C GLN A 818 5.68 10.81 -21.07
N TYR A 819 6.73 9.98 -20.92
CA TYR A 819 8.09 10.36 -21.33
C TYR A 819 8.17 10.65 -22.83
N GLY A 820 7.61 9.76 -23.65
CA GLY A 820 7.60 9.90 -25.10
C GLY A 820 6.84 11.15 -25.60
N VAL A 821 5.82 11.58 -24.85
CA VAL A 821 5.02 12.79 -25.13
C VAL A 821 5.73 14.08 -24.66
N LEU A 822 6.30 14.11 -23.44
CA LEU A 822 6.93 15.32 -22.89
C LEU A 822 8.35 15.55 -23.44
N PHE A 823 9.09 14.48 -23.74
CA PHE A 823 10.49 14.53 -24.15
C PHE A 823 10.72 13.75 -25.46
N PRO A 824 10.07 14.15 -26.57
CA PRO A 824 10.04 13.38 -27.82
C PRO A 824 11.42 13.21 -28.48
N ASN A 825 12.38 14.07 -28.14
CA ASN A 825 13.76 14.07 -28.67
C ASN A 825 14.79 13.40 -27.72
N GLY A 826 14.33 12.77 -26.63
CA GLY A 826 15.17 12.33 -25.50
C GLY A 826 15.17 13.36 -24.38
#